data_AF-Q5ADQ8-F1
#
_entry.id   AF-Q5ADQ8-F1
#
_cell.length_a   1.000
_cell.length_b   1.000
_cell.length_c   1.000
_cell.angle_alpha   90.00
_cell.angle_beta   90.00
_cell.angle_gamma   90.00
#
_symmetry.space_group_name_H-M   'P 1'
#
loop_
_entity.id
_entity.type
_entity.pdbx_description
1 polymer ?
#
loop_
_entity_poly.entity_id
_entity_poly.type
_entity_poly.pdbx_seq_one_letter_code
_entity_poly.pdbx_strand_id
1 'polypeptide(L)'
;MNFARTERRKSMAERRPSTVYTPPVIPHLAGLEKPQDQYLKMDNCDVLIIGTGLQESILAAALSWQGTQVLHIDSNTYYGDSCSTLTIEQLKKWCGDVNSGKIHQFQDAQIYIPGGKQSNQYTSKDYGIDLTPKIMFCQSDLLSLLIKSRVYRYLEFQSLSNFHVFENDDFQQKVNATTKQDIFTDKSLSLMTKRYLMKFLKFLLLDPDYKQRVKPYADTPIQVFLQQEFKLEEPQINELVYSIGLSYKEQTSTKQALIRMKRFLSSFDVYGKFPCMVSKFGGPGELSQGFCRSAAVAGTTYKLNTNLTDFDPISKIAHFNDGSHIKINEKIIISPTQLPKFLQSSYNKVVENLQPYYVTRLVTVVRRDCKEWMSGNESSAIVVFPPHSLPTDNQHSVQVIIQNGNSGVCPDGQAIWFSSTVEQDLSRAKVDLESAFEKMETSLLRESSEEIVNDILGDNNNNNNNDFVMNAQGTTTPVLVNSFKLGSSLINFVPKDKLEIVCKLGYVEKTFINPDLSNIFKPTKTNNIVYKDVEDANNEIIFTNMPSSELSYDGIITDVKSIYQRITGTTDDFFDVDFEDEEDEYDRNNQPVVQPKRSSVVGGIVGGGSITSLTALREQHNENNHSDNAIDSDEDEDEDINDMNDMNDNEEEDDHGRGPEPFGADEMEL
;
A
#
# COMPACT_ATOMS: atom_id res chain seq x y z
N MET A 1 29.63 -20.03 0.92
CA MET A 1 29.61 -19.59 2.34
C MET A 1 28.25 -19.94 2.91
N ASN A 2 28.15 -20.37 4.16
CA ASN A 2 26.86 -20.74 4.74
C ASN A 2 26.11 -19.48 5.18
N PHE A 3 25.10 -19.08 4.41
CA PHE A 3 24.10 -18.14 4.89
C PHE A 3 23.21 -18.87 5.91
N ALA A 4 23.25 -18.40 7.16
CA ALA A 4 22.33 -18.88 8.19
C ALA A 4 20.91 -18.42 7.83
N ARG A 5 19.93 -19.31 7.97
CA ARG A 5 18.51 -18.93 7.84
C ARG A 5 18.17 -17.89 8.90
N THR A 6 17.68 -16.74 8.48
CA THR A 6 17.04 -15.75 9.35
C THR A 6 15.74 -16.33 9.89
N GLU A 7 15.70 -16.73 11.16
CA GLU A 7 14.46 -17.20 11.78
C GLU A 7 13.38 -16.11 11.77
N ARG A 8 12.14 -16.48 11.47
CA ARG A 8 10.97 -15.58 11.45
C ARG A 8 10.83 -14.87 12.79
N ARG A 9 11.20 -13.58 12.81
CA ARG A 9 10.96 -12.70 13.96
C ARG A 9 9.45 -12.61 14.17
N LYS A 10 8.98 -13.10 15.31
CA LYS A 10 7.57 -13.23 15.65
C LYS A 10 6.79 -11.91 15.47
N SER A 11 5.52 -11.97 15.05
CA SER A 11 4.64 -10.78 14.99
C SER A 11 4.36 -10.23 16.41
N MET A 12 3.78 -9.03 16.55
CA MET A 12 3.59 -8.47 17.90
C MET A 12 2.66 -9.32 18.78
N ALA A 13 1.67 -10.00 18.18
CA ALA A 13 0.82 -10.98 18.85
C ALA A 13 1.57 -12.27 19.24
N GLU A 14 2.54 -12.71 18.43
CA GLU A 14 3.36 -13.90 18.71
C GLU A 14 4.56 -13.63 19.66
N ARG A 15 4.97 -12.36 19.85
CA ARG A 15 6.14 -11.94 20.66
C ARG A 15 6.01 -12.20 22.17
N ARG A 16 4.99 -12.93 22.63
CA ARG A 16 4.89 -13.48 24.00
C ARG A 16 4.99 -15.02 24.08
N PRO A 17 6.11 -15.65 23.68
CA PRO A 17 6.53 -16.87 24.37
C PRO A 17 7.06 -16.47 25.75
N SER A 18 6.73 -17.24 26.79
CA SER A 18 7.29 -17.06 28.13
C SER A 18 8.76 -17.53 28.17
N THR A 19 9.69 -16.69 27.70
CA THR A 19 11.12 -16.90 27.92
C THR A 19 11.43 -16.85 29.40
N VAL A 20 12.15 -17.87 29.89
CA VAL A 20 12.42 -18.05 31.32
C VAL A 20 13.59 -17.15 31.76
N TYR A 21 13.34 -15.83 31.77
CA TYR A 21 14.09 -14.95 32.66
C TYR A 21 13.55 -15.16 34.07
N THR A 22 14.30 -15.87 34.91
CA THR A 22 14.02 -15.94 36.34
C THR A 22 14.79 -14.82 37.02
N PRO A 23 14.17 -13.66 37.32
CA PRO A 23 14.86 -12.64 38.10
C PRO A 23 15.20 -13.22 39.49
N PRO A 24 16.33 -12.81 40.11
CA PRO A 24 16.74 -13.32 41.43
C PRO A 24 15.75 -12.97 42.55
N VAL A 25 14.85 -12.02 42.29
CA VAL A 25 13.64 -11.74 43.07
C VAL A 25 12.47 -11.80 42.11
N ILE A 26 11.51 -12.70 42.33
CA ILE A 26 10.23 -12.66 41.61
C ILE A 26 9.53 -11.34 42.00
N PRO A 27 9.23 -10.43 41.05
CA PRO A 27 8.48 -9.23 41.38
C PRO A 27 7.10 -9.62 41.92
N HIS A 28 6.59 -8.90 42.92
CA HIS A 28 5.29 -9.18 43.52
C HIS A 28 4.22 -9.26 42.43
N LEU A 29 3.27 -10.20 42.54
CA LEU A 29 2.23 -10.48 41.53
C LEU A 29 1.10 -9.42 41.51
N ALA A 30 1.47 -8.16 41.75
CA ALA A 30 0.60 -7.00 41.62
C ALA A 30 0.04 -6.91 40.20
N GLY A 31 -1.28 -7.14 40.07
CA GLY A 31 -1.98 -7.22 38.78
C GLY A 31 -2.44 -8.64 38.37
N LEU A 32 -2.01 -9.69 39.08
CA LEU A 32 -2.48 -11.08 38.91
C LEU A 32 -3.33 -11.59 40.08
N GLU A 33 -3.21 -10.98 41.27
CA GLU A 33 -3.93 -11.40 42.49
C GLU A 33 -5.38 -10.91 42.60
N LYS A 34 -5.82 -10.05 41.67
CA LYS A 34 -7.23 -9.71 41.47
C LYS A 34 -7.62 -10.11 40.05
N PRO A 35 -8.84 -10.63 39.80
CA PRO A 35 -9.38 -10.56 38.45
C PRO A 35 -9.34 -9.09 38.02
N GLN A 36 -8.94 -8.81 36.78
CA GLN A 36 -9.08 -7.46 36.25
C GLN A 36 -10.57 -7.15 36.24
N ASP A 37 -10.98 -6.14 37.02
CA ASP A 37 -12.35 -5.67 37.06
C ASP A 37 -12.77 -5.35 35.61
N GLN A 38 -13.73 -6.11 35.08
CA GLN A 38 -14.11 -6.05 33.65
C GLN A 38 -14.80 -4.73 33.27
N TYR A 39 -15.19 -3.96 34.30
CA TYR A 39 -15.76 -2.64 34.19
C TYR A 39 -14.75 -1.61 33.68
N LEU A 40 -15.26 -0.68 32.89
CA LEU A 40 -14.53 0.46 32.38
C LEU A 40 -14.07 1.35 33.56
N LYS A 41 -12.79 1.74 33.60
CA LYS A 41 -12.18 2.49 34.72
C LYS A 41 -12.20 4.01 34.54
N MET A 42 -13.05 4.51 33.65
CA MET A 42 -13.19 5.91 33.29
C MET A 42 -14.69 6.25 33.20
N ASP A 43 -15.11 7.24 33.99
CA ASP A 43 -16.51 7.68 34.05
C ASP A 43 -16.88 8.62 32.89
N ASN A 44 -15.88 9.25 32.27
CA ASN A 44 -16.01 10.08 31.08
C ASN A 44 -14.78 9.95 30.16
N CYS A 45 -14.94 10.30 28.89
CA CYS A 45 -13.87 10.48 27.91
C CYS A 45 -14.27 11.60 26.94
N ASP A 46 -13.31 12.20 26.25
CA ASP A 46 -13.58 13.29 25.31
C ASP A 46 -14.10 12.78 23.97
N VAL A 47 -13.43 11.74 23.44
CA VAL A 47 -13.79 11.12 22.16
C VAL A 47 -13.92 9.60 22.32
N LEU A 48 -15.06 9.06 21.88
CA LEU A 48 -15.27 7.61 21.73
C LEU A 48 -15.05 7.23 20.26
N ILE A 49 -14.15 6.28 20.00
CA ILE A 49 -13.87 5.75 18.65
C ILE A 49 -14.29 4.28 18.61
N ILE A 50 -15.05 3.90 17.59
CA ILE A 50 -15.66 2.58 17.43
C ILE A 50 -15.19 1.94 16.13
N GLY A 51 -14.43 0.85 16.25
CA GLY A 51 -13.73 0.17 15.16
C GLY A 51 -12.27 0.58 15.10
N THR A 52 -11.36 -0.38 15.10
CA THR A 52 -9.91 -0.16 15.13
C THR A 52 -9.26 -0.18 13.73
N GLY A 53 -9.97 0.36 12.74
CA GLY A 53 -9.50 0.49 11.37
C GLY A 53 -8.31 1.46 11.25
N LEU A 54 -7.79 1.64 10.03
CA LEU A 54 -6.60 2.48 9.83
C LEU A 54 -6.91 3.97 10.03
N GLN A 55 -8.12 4.45 9.69
CA GLN A 55 -8.48 5.85 9.91
C GLN A 55 -8.62 6.14 11.40
N GLU A 56 -9.30 5.25 12.11
CA GLU A 56 -9.66 5.31 13.52
C GLU A 56 -8.44 5.19 14.44
N SER A 57 -7.48 4.33 14.09
CA SER A 57 -6.23 4.16 14.84
C SER A 57 -5.27 5.33 14.68
N ILE A 58 -5.12 5.89 13.47
CA ILE A 58 -4.34 7.12 13.25
C ILE A 58 -4.99 8.29 14.01
N LEU A 59 -6.32 8.41 13.95
CA LEU A 59 -7.08 9.45 14.65
C LEU A 59 -6.93 9.36 16.17
N ALA A 60 -7.07 8.16 16.74
CA ALA A 60 -6.88 7.92 18.18
C ALA A 60 -5.49 8.35 18.66
N ALA A 61 -4.45 8.03 17.86
CA ALA A 61 -3.08 8.43 18.16
C ALA A 61 -2.90 9.96 18.08
N ALA A 62 -3.39 10.61 17.02
CA ALA A 62 -3.31 12.07 16.89
C ALA A 62 -3.94 12.80 18.10
N LEU A 63 -5.17 12.40 18.46
CA LEU A 63 -5.93 13.01 19.53
C LEU A 63 -5.30 12.80 20.91
N SER A 64 -4.89 11.57 21.25
CA SER A 64 -4.29 11.32 22.57
C SER A 64 -2.88 11.87 22.71
N TRP A 65 -2.09 12.03 21.63
CA TRP A 65 -0.83 12.78 21.73
C TRP A 65 -1.03 14.27 22.03
N GLN A 66 -2.16 14.87 21.62
CA GLN A 66 -2.61 16.19 22.10
C GLN A 66 -3.42 16.14 23.42
N GLY A 67 -3.25 15.08 24.22
CA GLY A 67 -3.83 14.95 25.56
C GLY A 67 -5.34 14.63 25.61
N THR A 68 -6.01 14.44 24.48
CA THR A 68 -7.44 14.10 24.42
C THR A 68 -7.69 12.72 25.06
N GLN A 69 -8.67 12.62 25.95
CA GLN A 69 -9.05 11.34 26.54
C GLN A 69 -9.86 10.51 25.54
N VAL A 70 -9.17 9.62 24.82
CA VAL A 70 -9.80 8.72 23.84
C VAL A 70 -10.16 7.38 24.49
N LEU A 71 -11.41 6.95 24.31
CA LEU A 71 -11.83 5.57 24.48
C LEU A 71 -11.98 4.93 23.10
N HIS A 72 -11.26 3.85 22.84
CA HIS A 72 -11.24 3.17 21.55
C HIS A 72 -11.72 1.72 21.71
N ILE A 73 -12.91 1.42 21.16
CA ILE A 73 -13.55 0.11 21.26
C ILE A 73 -13.63 -0.60 19.92
N ASP A 74 -13.76 -1.93 19.94
CA ASP A 74 -14.03 -2.73 18.75
C ASP A 74 -14.97 -3.89 19.10
N SER A 75 -15.95 -4.16 18.24
CA SER A 75 -16.83 -5.33 18.35
C SER A 75 -16.11 -6.66 18.08
N ASN A 76 -14.98 -6.64 17.36
CA ASN A 76 -14.16 -7.80 17.06
C ASN A 76 -13.28 -8.21 18.26
N THR A 77 -12.72 -9.42 18.16
CA THR A 77 -11.71 -9.95 19.09
C THR A 77 -10.28 -9.70 18.61
N TYR A 78 -10.10 -8.76 17.68
CA TYR A 78 -8.87 -8.45 16.97
C TYR A 78 -8.87 -6.99 16.50
N TYR A 79 -7.71 -6.48 16.09
CA TYR A 79 -7.52 -5.11 15.59
C TYR A 79 -7.65 -5.01 14.06
N GLY A 80 -7.82 -3.79 13.55
CA GLY A 80 -7.78 -3.45 12.12
C GLY A 80 -9.13 -3.40 11.42
N ASP A 81 -10.20 -3.86 12.08
CA ASP A 81 -11.60 -3.75 11.64
C ASP A 81 -11.83 -4.05 10.13
N SER A 82 -12.25 -3.06 9.34
CA SER A 82 -12.49 -3.16 7.90
C SER A 82 -11.24 -3.51 7.09
N CYS A 83 -10.05 -3.10 7.55
CA CYS A 83 -8.75 -3.36 6.91
C CYS A 83 -7.97 -4.52 7.56
N SER A 84 -8.61 -5.34 8.40
CA SER A 84 -7.92 -6.32 9.25
C SER A 84 -7.14 -7.40 8.50
N THR A 85 -6.04 -7.85 9.10
CA THR A 85 -5.22 -8.99 8.67
C THR A 85 -5.68 -10.24 9.41
N LEU A 86 -6.22 -11.24 8.72
CA LEU A 86 -6.96 -12.36 9.31
C LEU A 86 -6.35 -13.73 8.99
N THR A 87 -6.39 -14.64 9.97
CA THR A 87 -6.08 -16.06 9.74
C THR A 87 -7.20 -16.77 8.97
N ILE A 88 -6.89 -17.88 8.30
CA ILE A 88 -7.88 -18.67 7.53
C ILE A 88 -9.11 -19.09 8.36
N GLU A 89 -8.96 -19.35 9.66
CA GLU A 89 -10.11 -19.66 10.55
C GLU A 89 -10.90 -18.40 10.96
N GLN A 90 -10.25 -17.25 11.13
CA GLN A 90 -10.95 -15.97 11.28
C GLN A 90 -11.73 -15.60 10.01
N LEU A 91 -11.16 -15.84 8.83
CA LEU A 91 -11.85 -15.62 7.55
C LEU A 91 -13.13 -16.44 7.41
N LYS A 92 -13.14 -17.71 7.83
CA LYS A 92 -14.38 -18.52 7.86
C LYS A 92 -15.47 -17.90 8.74
N LYS A 93 -15.11 -17.41 9.93
CA LYS A 93 -16.03 -16.67 10.80
C LYS A 93 -16.52 -15.40 10.09
N TRP A 94 -15.60 -14.62 9.53
CA TRP A 94 -15.89 -13.36 8.84
C TRP A 94 -16.84 -13.55 7.64
N CYS A 95 -16.60 -14.52 6.76
CA CYS A 95 -17.53 -14.86 5.68
C CYS A 95 -18.93 -15.23 6.20
N GLY A 96 -19.00 -15.96 7.32
CA GLY A 96 -20.26 -16.27 7.99
C GLY A 96 -20.95 -15.02 8.57
N ASP A 97 -20.20 -14.10 9.16
CA ASP A 97 -20.72 -12.86 9.71
C ASP A 97 -21.23 -11.92 8.61
N VAL A 98 -20.48 -11.74 7.52
CA VAL A 98 -20.88 -11.00 6.30
C VAL A 98 -22.16 -11.60 5.70
N ASN A 99 -22.16 -12.90 5.39
CA ASN A 99 -23.32 -13.54 4.74
C ASN A 99 -24.55 -13.66 5.67
N SER A 100 -24.37 -13.53 6.99
CA SER A 100 -25.48 -13.41 7.95
C SER A 100 -26.01 -11.98 8.09
N GLY A 101 -25.44 -11.01 7.37
CA GLY A 101 -25.85 -9.61 7.39
C GLY A 101 -25.47 -8.86 8.67
N LYS A 102 -24.36 -9.23 9.33
CA LYS A 102 -23.84 -8.48 10.49
C LYS A 102 -22.95 -7.30 10.10
N ILE A 103 -22.33 -7.37 8.92
CA ILE A 103 -21.42 -6.36 8.39
C ILE A 103 -21.97 -5.97 7.03
N HIS A 104 -22.47 -4.74 6.88
CA HIS A 104 -23.30 -4.33 5.73
C HIS A 104 -22.49 -3.76 4.55
N GLN A 105 -21.19 -3.54 4.73
CA GLN A 105 -20.29 -2.93 3.76
C GLN A 105 -19.44 -3.95 3.01
N PHE A 106 -19.52 -5.23 3.38
CA PHE A 106 -19.07 -6.35 2.59
C PHE A 106 -20.27 -7.20 2.17
N GLN A 107 -20.18 -7.87 1.02
CA GLN A 107 -21.21 -8.78 0.53
C GLN A 107 -20.61 -9.93 -0.27
N ASP A 108 -21.38 -11.02 -0.39
CA ASP A 108 -21.02 -12.21 -1.18
C ASP A 108 -19.66 -12.81 -0.83
N ALA A 109 -19.40 -12.98 0.48
CA ALA A 109 -18.12 -13.45 0.99
C ALA A 109 -18.04 -14.99 0.91
N GLN A 110 -17.19 -15.50 0.01
CA GLN A 110 -17.04 -16.92 -0.27
C GLN A 110 -15.61 -17.38 0.00
N ILE A 111 -15.42 -18.36 0.87
CA ILE A 111 -14.12 -19.00 1.11
C ILE A 111 -14.13 -20.46 0.63
N TYR A 112 -13.27 -20.76 -0.34
CA TYR A 112 -13.04 -22.10 -0.87
C TYR A 112 -11.73 -22.65 -0.33
N ILE A 113 -11.78 -23.84 0.25
CA ILE A 113 -10.61 -24.60 0.69
C ILE A 113 -10.66 -25.93 -0.08
N PRO A 114 -9.76 -26.18 -1.04
CA PRO A 114 -9.75 -27.45 -1.76
C PRO A 114 -9.42 -28.58 -0.79
N GLY A 115 -10.18 -29.68 -0.86
CA GLY A 115 -10.02 -30.81 0.03
C GLY A 115 -10.55 -30.58 1.45
N GLY A 116 -10.99 -31.67 2.09
CA GLY A 116 -11.36 -31.63 3.51
C GLY A 116 -10.12 -31.53 4.42
N LYS A 117 -10.36 -31.43 5.74
CA LYS A 117 -9.33 -31.38 6.81
C LYS A 117 -8.29 -32.52 6.80
N GLN A 118 -8.45 -33.53 5.94
CA GLN A 118 -7.58 -34.70 5.83
C GLN A 118 -6.58 -34.62 4.66
N SER A 119 -6.85 -33.84 3.61
CA SER A 119 -6.00 -33.79 2.41
C SER A 119 -5.24 -32.46 2.26
N ASN A 120 -5.85 -31.34 2.61
CA ASN A 120 -5.21 -30.03 2.56
C ASN A 120 -4.67 -29.66 3.95
N GLN A 121 -3.38 -29.90 4.15
CA GLN A 121 -2.69 -29.67 5.43
C GLN A 121 -2.17 -28.23 5.49
N TYR A 122 -2.70 -27.43 6.42
CA TYR A 122 -2.26 -26.07 6.65
C TYR A 122 -2.46 -25.68 8.12
N THR A 123 -1.55 -24.88 8.67
CA THR A 123 -1.68 -24.33 10.02
C THR A 123 -2.28 -22.94 9.91
N SER A 124 -3.54 -22.75 10.33
CA SER A 124 -4.24 -21.48 10.10
C SER A 124 -3.55 -20.23 10.64
N LYS A 125 -2.70 -20.35 11.68
CA LYS A 125 -2.00 -19.22 12.30
C LYS A 125 -0.78 -18.71 11.51
N ASP A 126 -0.31 -19.50 10.55
CA ASP A 126 0.89 -19.20 9.78
C ASP A 126 0.55 -18.32 8.55
N TYR A 127 -0.71 -17.87 8.45
CA TYR A 127 -1.24 -17.02 7.38
C TYR A 127 -1.87 -15.76 7.98
N GLY A 128 -1.44 -14.59 7.52
CA GLY A 128 -2.07 -13.29 7.73
C GLY A 128 -2.58 -12.76 6.39
N ILE A 129 -3.90 -12.77 6.19
CA ILE A 129 -4.54 -12.39 4.93
C ILE A 129 -5.27 -11.06 5.13
N ASP A 130 -4.82 -10.00 4.48
CA ASP A 130 -5.48 -8.69 4.53
C ASP A 130 -6.84 -8.70 3.83
N LEU A 131 -7.84 -8.02 4.42
CA LEU A 131 -9.09 -7.69 3.75
C LEU A 131 -8.96 -6.52 2.76
N THR A 132 -8.02 -5.60 3.01
CA THR A 132 -7.77 -4.41 2.17
C THR A 132 -6.25 -4.25 1.90
N PRO A 133 -5.63 -5.18 1.18
CA PRO A 133 -4.18 -5.17 0.92
C PRO A 133 -3.76 -3.88 0.17
N LYS A 134 -2.70 -3.23 0.64
CA LYS A 134 -2.21 -1.92 0.14
C LYS A 134 -0.68 -1.79 0.18
N ILE A 135 -0.13 -1.08 -0.81
CA ILE A 135 1.30 -0.74 -0.94
C ILE A 135 1.60 0.69 -0.49
N MET A 136 2.82 0.92 -0.01
CA MET A 136 3.29 2.23 0.43
C MET A 136 4.30 2.80 -0.57
N PHE A 137 4.01 3.98 -1.13
CA PHE A 137 4.98 4.70 -1.95
C PHE A 137 6.09 5.30 -1.08
N CYS A 138 7.33 5.24 -1.54
CA CYS A 138 8.50 5.75 -0.83
C CYS A 138 8.50 7.28 -0.66
N GLN A 139 7.67 7.98 -1.46
CA GLN A 139 7.19 9.31 -1.15
C GLN A 139 5.66 9.26 -1.00
N SER A 140 5.15 9.30 0.24
CA SER A 140 3.71 9.39 0.54
C SER A 140 3.44 9.94 1.94
N ASP A 141 2.31 10.63 2.11
CA ASP A 141 1.89 11.26 3.36
C ASP A 141 1.90 10.29 4.56
N LEU A 142 1.49 9.05 4.34
CA LEU A 142 1.47 8.03 5.39
C LEU A 142 2.88 7.60 5.80
N LEU A 143 3.85 7.54 4.88
CA LEU A 143 5.24 7.24 5.25
C LEU A 143 5.86 8.42 6.02
N SER A 144 5.62 9.66 5.57
CA SER A 144 6.00 10.88 6.30
C SER A 144 5.39 10.90 7.69
N LEU A 145 4.11 10.52 7.83
CA LEU A 145 3.44 10.44 9.12
C LEU A 145 3.97 9.31 10.00
N LEU A 146 4.24 8.12 9.45
CA LEU A 146 4.84 7.01 10.19
C LEU A 146 6.20 7.38 10.79
N ILE A 147 6.97 8.24 10.09
CA ILE A 147 8.23 8.82 10.56
C ILE A 147 7.96 9.86 11.65
N LYS A 148 7.17 10.91 11.39
CA LYS A 148 6.88 11.99 12.37
C LYS A 148 6.31 11.44 13.68
N SER A 149 5.34 10.53 13.59
CA SER A 149 4.69 9.88 14.76
C SER A 149 5.51 8.77 15.42
N ARG A 150 6.73 8.49 14.93
CA ARG A 150 7.61 7.37 15.32
C ARG A 150 7.00 5.96 15.26
N VAL A 151 5.79 5.80 14.71
CA VAL A 151 5.07 4.51 14.59
C VAL A 151 5.83 3.49 13.74
N TYR A 152 6.71 3.95 12.84
CA TYR A 152 7.64 3.07 12.11
C TYR A 152 8.45 2.14 13.03
N ARG A 153 8.75 2.54 14.28
CA ARG A 153 9.47 1.72 15.28
C ARG A 153 8.75 0.40 15.63
N TYR A 154 7.47 0.27 15.29
CA TYR A 154 6.67 -0.94 15.53
C TYR A 154 6.54 -1.86 14.32
N LEU A 155 6.96 -1.40 13.14
CA LEU A 155 6.72 -2.04 11.84
C LEU A 155 8.04 -2.52 11.20
N GLU A 156 7.97 -3.48 10.29
CA GLU A 156 9.10 -3.87 9.43
C GLU A 156 8.62 -3.88 7.97
N PHE A 157 9.30 -3.13 7.10
CA PHE A 157 8.93 -3.00 5.67
C PHE A 157 9.89 -3.77 4.76
N GLN A 158 9.43 -4.10 3.55
CA GLN A 158 10.21 -4.71 2.46
C GLN A 158 9.94 -4.01 1.12
N SER A 159 10.95 -4.02 0.24
CA SER A 159 10.86 -3.41 -1.09
C SER A 159 9.97 -4.19 -2.05
N LEU A 160 9.35 -3.44 -2.97
CA LEU A 160 8.61 -3.95 -4.12
C LEU A 160 9.09 -3.18 -5.35
N SER A 161 10.04 -3.74 -6.10
CA SER A 161 10.53 -3.19 -7.38
C SER A 161 9.86 -3.81 -8.61
N ASN A 162 9.33 -5.04 -8.50
CA ASN A 162 8.75 -5.77 -9.62
C ASN A 162 7.31 -5.35 -9.94
N PHE A 163 7.12 -4.73 -11.10
CA PHE A 163 5.84 -4.45 -11.74
C PHE A 163 5.80 -5.16 -13.10
N HIS A 164 4.66 -5.79 -13.43
CA HIS A 164 4.45 -6.54 -14.68
C HIS A 164 3.13 -6.17 -15.34
N VAL A 165 3.08 -6.27 -16.66
CA VAL A 165 1.91 -5.94 -17.49
C VAL A 165 1.52 -7.18 -18.30
N PHE A 166 0.23 -7.50 -18.33
CA PHE A 166 -0.30 -8.51 -19.24
C PHE A 166 -0.67 -7.86 -20.59
N GLU A 167 0.01 -8.23 -21.66
CA GLU A 167 -0.28 -7.78 -23.03
C GLU A 167 -0.01 -8.90 -24.04
N ASN A 168 -0.86 -9.01 -25.07
CA ASN A 168 -0.65 -9.95 -26.19
C ASN A 168 -0.49 -11.43 -25.77
N ASP A 169 -1.23 -11.85 -24.73
CA ASP A 169 -1.18 -13.19 -24.11
C ASP A 169 0.15 -13.56 -23.41
N ASP A 170 1.01 -12.57 -23.13
CA ASP A 170 2.27 -12.73 -22.39
C ASP A 170 2.37 -11.72 -21.23
N PHE A 171 3.24 -12.00 -20.25
CA PHE A 171 3.55 -11.05 -19.18
C PHE A 171 4.89 -10.38 -19.47
N GLN A 172 4.87 -9.11 -19.84
CA GLN A 172 6.09 -8.39 -20.23
C GLN A 172 7.03 -8.28 -19.02
N GLN A 173 8.26 -8.78 -19.18
CA GLN A 173 9.23 -8.85 -18.10
C GLN A 173 9.71 -7.45 -17.69
N LYS A 174 9.13 -6.99 -16.59
CA LYS A 174 9.42 -5.75 -15.85
C LYS A 174 9.02 -4.48 -16.60
N VAL A 175 8.52 -3.50 -15.83
CA VAL A 175 8.40 -2.11 -16.27
C VAL A 175 9.82 -1.55 -16.46
N ASN A 176 10.29 -1.52 -17.71
CA ASN A 176 11.64 -1.10 -18.10
C ASN A 176 11.74 0.42 -18.33
N ALA A 177 10.60 1.14 -18.34
CA ALA A 177 10.54 2.59 -18.54
C ALA A 177 10.67 3.46 -17.27
N THR A 178 11.01 2.88 -16.10
CA THR A 178 11.02 3.62 -14.82
C THR A 178 12.20 4.57 -14.66
N THR A 179 13.43 4.09 -14.88
CA THR A 179 14.65 4.91 -14.72
C THR A 179 15.37 5.16 -16.05
N LYS A 180 16.18 6.23 -16.07
CA LYS A 180 17.10 6.54 -17.16
C LYS A 180 18.04 5.37 -17.50
N GLN A 181 18.43 4.56 -16.50
CA GLN A 181 19.35 3.45 -16.71
C GLN A 181 18.65 2.26 -17.39
N ASP A 182 17.43 1.95 -16.97
CA ASP A 182 16.67 0.81 -17.49
C ASP A 182 16.24 1.09 -18.94
N ILE A 183 15.66 2.28 -19.21
CA ILE A 183 15.39 2.77 -20.57
C ILE A 183 16.65 2.72 -21.44
N PHE A 184 17.81 3.10 -20.91
CA PHE A 184 19.05 3.09 -21.70
C PHE A 184 19.54 1.67 -22.00
N THR A 185 19.38 0.72 -21.09
CA THR A 185 19.88 -0.66 -21.22
C THR A 185 18.94 -1.62 -21.93
N ASP A 186 17.63 -1.39 -21.93
CA ASP A 186 16.63 -2.24 -22.59
C ASP A 186 16.92 -2.40 -24.09
N LYS A 187 16.81 -3.61 -24.63
CA LYS A 187 17.05 -3.93 -26.04
C LYS A 187 15.77 -4.01 -26.87
N SER A 188 14.60 -4.02 -26.24
CA SER A 188 13.30 -4.01 -26.91
C SER A 188 12.97 -2.62 -27.49
N LEU A 189 13.22 -1.57 -26.70
CA LEU A 189 12.87 -0.19 -27.03
C LEU A 189 13.75 0.41 -28.12
N SER A 190 13.12 1.00 -29.14
CA SER A 190 13.83 1.70 -30.21
C SER A 190 14.56 2.95 -29.69
N LEU A 191 15.65 3.36 -30.36
CA LEU A 191 16.38 4.60 -30.03
C LEU A 191 15.51 5.87 -30.13
N MET A 192 14.36 5.82 -30.82
CA MET A 192 13.39 6.92 -30.88
C MET A 192 12.46 6.87 -29.66
N THR A 193 11.88 5.71 -29.36
CA THR A 193 11.05 5.45 -28.18
C THR A 193 11.76 5.84 -26.89
N LYS A 194 13.03 5.45 -26.73
CA LYS A 194 13.88 5.84 -25.58
C LYS A 194 14.02 7.36 -25.43
N ARG A 195 14.09 8.12 -26.53
CA ARG A 195 14.17 9.59 -26.49
C ARG A 195 12.84 10.22 -26.08
N TYR A 196 11.73 9.64 -26.51
CA TYR A 196 10.38 10.09 -26.15
C TYR A 196 10.05 9.80 -24.68
N LEU A 197 10.35 8.60 -24.18
CA LEU A 197 10.30 8.27 -22.75
C LEU A 197 11.18 9.21 -21.91
N MET A 198 12.44 9.43 -22.31
CA MET A 198 13.32 10.37 -21.60
C MET A 198 12.88 11.84 -21.70
N LYS A 199 12.15 12.25 -22.74
CA LYS A 199 11.49 13.57 -22.80
C LYS A 199 10.34 13.62 -21.78
N PHE A 200 9.52 12.57 -21.70
CA PHE A 200 8.38 12.49 -20.79
C PHE A 200 8.81 12.46 -19.31
N LEU A 201 9.76 11.62 -18.94
CA LEU A 201 10.27 11.55 -17.56
C LEU A 201 10.86 12.90 -17.10
N LYS A 202 11.63 13.58 -17.98
CA LYS A 202 12.13 14.93 -17.70
C LYS A 202 10.98 15.94 -17.55
N PHE A 203 9.98 15.88 -18.42
CA PHE A 203 8.82 16.76 -18.35
C PHE A 203 8.09 16.63 -17.01
N LEU A 204 7.78 15.40 -16.59
CA LEU A 204 6.96 15.14 -15.41
C LEU A 204 7.67 15.41 -14.07
N LEU A 205 9.01 15.37 -14.06
CA LEU A 205 9.82 15.55 -12.85
C LEU A 205 10.55 16.90 -12.75
N LEU A 206 10.87 17.56 -13.87
CA LEU A 206 11.86 18.66 -13.91
C LEU A 206 11.46 19.88 -14.77
N ASP A 207 10.31 19.89 -15.46
CA ASP A 207 9.96 20.99 -16.37
C ASP A 207 9.12 22.07 -15.65
N PRO A 208 9.61 23.32 -15.51
CA PRO A 208 8.88 24.37 -14.79
C PRO A 208 7.58 24.77 -15.51
N ASP A 209 7.49 24.59 -16.83
CA ASP A 209 6.26 24.87 -17.59
C ASP A 209 5.20 23.76 -17.42
N TYR A 210 5.46 22.72 -16.62
CA TYR A 210 4.57 21.55 -16.45
C TYR A 210 3.10 21.96 -16.30
N LYS A 211 2.80 22.89 -15.38
CA LYS A 211 1.42 23.33 -15.13
C LYS A 211 0.78 23.95 -16.37
N GLN A 212 1.51 24.82 -17.07
CA GLN A 212 1.01 25.52 -18.26
C GLN A 212 0.86 24.60 -19.48
N ARG A 213 1.68 23.56 -19.63
CA ARG A 213 1.58 22.61 -20.76
C ARG A 213 0.54 21.52 -20.57
N VAL A 214 0.21 21.11 -19.33
CA VAL A 214 -0.89 20.16 -19.10
C VAL A 214 -2.26 20.85 -19.20
N LYS A 215 -2.36 22.13 -18.84
CA LYS A 215 -3.64 22.88 -18.77
C LYS A 215 -4.58 22.74 -19.98
N PRO A 216 -4.12 22.75 -21.25
CA PRO A 216 -5.01 22.54 -22.41
C PRO A 216 -5.59 21.12 -22.53
N TYR A 217 -4.97 20.14 -21.87
CA TYR A 217 -5.28 18.71 -21.94
C TYR A 217 -5.80 18.13 -20.62
N ALA A 218 -5.97 18.95 -19.57
CA ALA A 218 -6.17 18.48 -18.19
C ALA A 218 -7.32 17.47 -18.05
N ASP A 219 -8.45 17.72 -18.73
CA ASP A 219 -9.65 16.88 -18.73
C ASP A 219 -9.77 15.96 -19.96
N THR A 220 -8.81 15.97 -20.89
CA THR A 220 -8.77 14.99 -22.00
C THR A 220 -8.22 13.64 -21.52
N PRO A 221 -8.48 12.53 -22.22
CA PRO A 221 -7.83 11.26 -21.93
C PRO A 221 -6.31 11.35 -22.06
N ILE A 222 -5.59 10.75 -21.12
CA ILE A 222 -4.11 10.81 -21.04
C ILE A 222 -3.40 10.32 -22.32
N GLN A 223 -4.00 9.35 -23.03
CA GLN A 223 -3.49 8.81 -24.29
C GLN A 223 -3.30 9.93 -25.33
N VAL A 224 -4.25 10.85 -25.42
CA VAL A 224 -4.22 11.98 -26.37
C VAL A 224 -3.01 12.87 -26.09
N PHE A 225 -2.74 13.17 -24.82
CA PHE A 225 -1.60 13.97 -24.39
C PHE A 225 -0.26 13.26 -24.68
N LEU A 226 -0.14 11.98 -24.33
CA LEU A 226 1.10 11.21 -24.54
C LEU A 226 1.41 10.98 -26.03
N GLN A 227 0.39 10.77 -26.87
CA GLN A 227 0.54 10.67 -28.32
C GLN A 227 0.94 12.03 -28.94
N GLN A 228 0.27 13.13 -28.58
CA GLN A 228 0.48 14.43 -29.24
C GLN A 228 1.75 15.15 -28.77
N GLU A 229 1.98 15.26 -27.46
CA GLU A 229 3.13 15.98 -26.91
C GLU A 229 4.41 15.14 -26.87
N PHE A 230 4.30 13.81 -26.71
CA PHE A 230 5.47 12.93 -26.51
C PHE A 230 5.68 11.89 -27.62
N LYS A 231 4.69 11.63 -28.48
CA LYS A 231 4.76 10.64 -29.58
C LYS A 231 5.06 9.23 -29.07
N LEU A 232 4.47 8.89 -27.94
CA LEU A 232 4.50 7.53 -27.39
C LEU A 232 3.43 6.68 -28.09
N GLU A 233 3.71 5.38 -28.22
CA GLU A 233 2.81 4.38 -28.82
C GLU A 233 2.14 3.56 -27.71
N GLU A 234 1.04 2.86 -28.03
CA GLU A 234 0.17 2.19 -27.05
C GLU A 234 0.90 1.34 -25.99
N PRO A 235 1.93 0.51 -26.30
CA PRO A 235 2.59 -0.28 -25.25
C PRO A 235 3.29 0.58 -24.18
N GLN A 236 3.90 1.71 -24.58
CA GLN A 236 4.51 2.65 -23.62
C GLN A 236 3.44 3.44 -22.86
N ILE A 237 2.32 3.75 -23.51
CA ILE A 237 1.18 4.41 -22.88
C ILE A 237 0.56 3.49 -21.82
N ASN A 238 0.39 2.20 -22.12
CA ASN A 238 -0.12 1.20 -21.18
C ASN A 238 0.83 0.97 -19.99
N GLU A 239 2.14 0.84 -20.26
CA GLU A 239 3.17 0.75 -19.22
C GLU A 239 3.09 1.96 -18.26
N LEU A 240 3.04 3.17 -18.81
CA LEU A 240 2.96 4.43 -18.06
C LEU A 240 1.63 4.61 -17.30
N VAL A 241 0.49 4.33 -17.93
CA VAL A 241 -0.84 4.63 -17.36
C VAL A 241 -1.29 3.56 -16.37
N TYR A 242 -1.12 2.28 -16.69
CA TYR A 242 -1.65 1.18 -15.89
C TYR A 242 -0.64 0.57 -14.93
N SER A 243 0.66 0.63 -15.22
CA SER A 243 1.70 -0.06 -14.42
C SER A 243 2.43 0.89 -13.48
N ILE A 244 2.84 2.05 -14.02
CA ILE A 244 3.43 3.16 -13.28
C ILE A 244 2.32 4.00 -12.63
N GLY A 245 1.30 4.38 -13.41
CA GLY A 245 0.15 5.14 -12.93
C GLY A 245 -0.87 4.34 -12.11
N LEU A 246 -0.89 3.00 -12.19
CA LEU A 246 -1.90 2.14 -11.52
C LEU A 246 -3.35 2.60 -11.78
N SER A 247 -3.65 3.06 -13.00
CA SER A 247 -4.97 3.60 -13.37
C SER A 247 -5.99 2.48 -13.61
N TYR A 248 -7.28 2.78 -13.41
CA TYR A 248 -8.34 1.77 -13.48
C TYR A 248 -9.05 1.65 -14.83
N LYS A 249 -9.06 2.70 -15.66
CA LYS A 249 -9.89 2.78 -16.87
C LYS A 249 -9.14 3.46 -18.02
N GLU A 250 -9.59 3.19 -19.25
CA GLU A 250 -9.05 3.83 -20.46
C GLU A 250 -9.22 5.35 -20.40
N GLN A 251 -10.44 5.83 -20.13
CA GLN A 251 -10.79 7.25 -20.13
C GLN A 251 -10.36 7.99 -18.85
N THR A 252 -9.14 7.76 -18.38
CA THR A 252 -8.51 8.48 -17.25
C THR A 252 -8.00 9.84 -17.73
N SER A 253 -8.31 10.93 -17.00
CA SER A 253 -7.91 12.27 -17.44
C SER A 253 -6.39 12.50 -17.33
N THR A 254 -5.86 13.37 -18.18
CA THR A 254 -4.44 13.76 -18.16
C THR A 254 -4.02 14.24 -16.76
N LYS A 255 -4.84 15.06 -16.10
CA LYS A 255 -4.58 15.55 -14.73
C LYS A 255 -4.46 14.40 -13.72
N GLN A 256 -5.38 13.43 -13.74
CA GLN A 256 -5.35 12.28 -12.82
C GLN A 256 -4.14 11.37 -13.08
N ALA A 257 -3.93 10.98 -14.35
CA ALA A 257 -2.88 10.04 -14.71
C ALA A 257 -1.47 10.60 -14.44
N LEU A 258 -1.22 11.88 -14.74
CA LEU A 258 0.09 12.50 -14.49
C LEU A 258 0.41 12.62 -12.98
N ILE A 259 -0.56 12.92 -12.12
CA ILE A 259 -0.34 12.93 -10.65
C ILE A 259 0.09 11.54 -10.16
N ARG A 260 -0.60 10.48 -10.62
CA ARG A 260 -0.31 9.09 -10.22
C ARG A 260 1.06 8.62 -10.72
N MET A 261 1.41 8.96 -11.98
CA MET A 261 2.74 8.72 -12.53
C MET A 261 3.84 9.51 -11.80
N LYS A 262 3.60 10.79 -11.45
CA LYS A 262 4.59 11.63 -10.76
C LYS A 262 4.93 11.05 -9.39
N ARG A 263 3.94 10.65 -8.60
CA ARG A 263 4.11 9.93 -7.30
C ARG A 263 4.98 8.67 -7.42
N PHE A 264 4.70 7.85 -8.43
CA PHE A 264 5.47 6.62 -8.68
C PHE A 264 6.92 6.94 -9.01
N LEU A 265 7.16 7.89 -9.92
CA LEU A 265 8.49 8.24 -10.40
C LEU A 265 9.32 9.03 -9.38
N SER A 266 8.70 9.90 -8.58
CA SER A 266 9.38 10.66 -7.52
C SER A 266 9.73 9.80 -6.29
N SER A 267 9.13 8.61 -6.17
CA SER A 267 9.45 7.62 -5.14
C SER A 267 10.72 6.81 -5.40
N PHE A 268 11.34 6.89 -6.59
CA PHE A 268 12.61 6.22 -6.88
C PHE A 268 13.81 6.88 -6.20
N ASP A 269 14.85 6.09 -5.90
CA ASP A 269 16.10 6.50 -5.27
C ASP A 269 15.96 7.16 -3.88
N VAL A 270 14.75 7.17 -3.27
CA VAL A 270 14.50 7.71 -1.92
C VAL A 270 15.07 6.77 -0.84
N TYR A 271 14.69 5.49 -0.88
CA TYR A 271 15.23 4.43 0.01
C TYR A 271 15.97 3.32 -0.77
N GLY A 272 16.04 3.45 -2.10
CA GLY A 272 16.63 2.46 -3.00
C GLY A 272 15.97 2.48 -4.38
N LYS A 273 16.24 1.45 -5.17
CA LYS A 273 15.78 1.33 -6.57
C LYS A 273 14.30 0.92 -6.73
N PHE A 274 13.50 1.07 -5.68
CA PHE A 274 12.10 0.64 -5.65
C PHE A 274 11.22 1.86 -5.32
N PRO A 275 10.08 2.05 -6.01
CA PRO A 275 9.15 3.13 -5.69
C PRO A 275 8.20 2.77 -4.54
N CYS A 276 8.06 1.47 -4.23
CA CYS A 276 7.05 0.95 -3.32
C CYS A 276 7.64 0.00 -2.27
N MET A 277 6.95 -0.07 -1.14
CA MET A 277 7.17 -1.01 -0.06
C MET A 277 5.87 -1.69 0.35
N VAL A 278 6.01 -2.86 0.99
CA VAL A 278 4.95 -3.53 1.75
C VAL A 278 5.35 -3.63 3.22
N SER A 279 4.35 -3.62 4.11
CA SER A 279 4.55 -4.02 5.50
C SER A 279 4.64 -5.55 5.60
N LYS A 280 5.46 -6.06 6.52
CA LYS A 280 5.57 -7.48 6.82
C LYS A 280 4.46 -7.93 7.77
N PHE A 281 4.15 -9.22 7.75
CA PHE A 281 3.12 -9.91 8.55
C PHE A 281 1.66 -9.50 8.25
N GLY A 282 1.45 -8.31 7.71
CA GLY A 282 0.18 -7.78 7.20
C GLY A 282 0.38 -6.35 6.68
N GLY A 283 -0.53 -5.88 5.84
CA GLY A 283 -0.60 -4.51 5.34
C GLY A 283 -1.28 -3.59 6.36
N PRO A 284 -2.46 -3.01 6.06
CA PRO A 284 -3.09 -2.04 6.97
C PRO A 284 -3.35 -2.57 8.39
N GLY A 285 -3.63 -3.88 8.57
CA GLY A 285 -3.94 -4.45 9.88
C GLY A 285 -2.77 -4.41 10.88
N GLU A 286 -1.52 -4.54 10.43
CA GLU A 286 -0.35 -4.32 11.30
C GLU A 286 -0.09 -2.81 11.51
N LEU A 287 -0.32 -1.96 10.50
CA LEU A 287 -0.25 -0.50 10.66
C LEU A 287 -1.25 0.02 11.69
N SER A 288 -2.51 -0.44 11.64
CA SER A 288 -3.55 -0.13 12.63
C SER A 288 -3.12 -0.51 14.04
N GLN A 289 -2.49 -1.68 14.22
CA GLN A 289 -1.93 -2.08 15.53
C GLN A 289 -0.76 -1.19 15.97
N GLY A 290 0.08 -0.74 15.02
CA GLY A 290 1.15 0.24 15.29
C GLY A 290 0.61 1.58 15.78
N PHE A 291 -0.39 2.14 15.11
CA PHE A 291 -1.06 3.37 15.56
C PHE A 291 -1.84 3.18 16.86
N CYS A 292 -2.59 2.08 17.02
CA CYS A 292 -3.26 1.75 18.27
C CYS A 292 -2.29 1.63 19.46
N ARG A 293 -1.08 1.10 19.22
CA ARG A 293 -0.02 1.06 20.22
C ARG A 293 0.49 2.47 20.57
N SER A 294 0.68 3.35 19.59
CA SER A 294 1.09 4.74 19.83
C SER A 294 0.04 5.50 20.64
N ALA A 295 -1.23 5.40 20.23
CA ALA A 295 -2.39 5.90 20.97
C ALA A 295 -2.43 5.40 22.43
N ALA A 296 -2.19 4.11 22.66
CA ALA A 296 -2.17 3.52 24.01
C ALA A 296 -0.99 4.00 24.88
N VAL A 297 0.15 4.36 24.27
CA VAL A 297 1.28 5.01 24.99
C VAL A 297 0.89 6.43 25.40
N ALA A 298 0.19 7.16 24.53
CA ALA A 298 -0.36 8.49 24.80
C ALA A 298 -1.65 8.47 25.68
N GLY A 299 -2.05 7.31 26.22
CA GLY A 299 -3.13 7.21 27.21
C GLY A 299 -4.52 6.79 26.68
N THR A 300 -4.68 6.52 25.37
CA THR A 300 -5.95 5.95 24.85
C THR A 300 -6.30 4.64 25.56
N THR A 301 -7.53 4.53 26.07
CA THR A 301 -8.04 3.29 26.68
C THR A 301 -8.67 2.40 25.61
N TYR A 302 -8.25 1.13 25.55
CA TYR A 302 -8.71 0.16 24.54
C TYR A 302 -9.65 -0.91 25.10
N LYS A 303 -10.71 -1.26 24.35
CA LYS A 303 -11.65 -2.33 24.73
C LYS A 303 -12.22 -3.09 23.52
N LEU A 304 -11.64 -4.25 23.23
CA LEU A 304 -12.13 -5.20 22.21
C LEU A 304 -13.39 -5.96 22.68
N ASN A 305 -14.05 -6.68 21.78
CA ASN A 305 -15.30 -7.44 21.99
C ASN A 305 -16.42 -6.59 22.64
N THR A 306 -16.45 -5.29 22.34
CA THR A 306 -17.34 -4.30 22.98
C THR A 306 -18.08 -3.48 21.92
N ASN A 307 -19.39 -3.37 22.07
CA ASN A 307 -20.29 -2.73 21.12
C ASN A 307 -21.05 -1.59 21.84
N LEU A 308 -21.17 -0.42 21.19
CA LEU A 308 -22.15 0.59 21.58
C LEU A 308 -23.56 0.04 21.34
N THR A 309 -24.38 -0.02 22.39
CA THR A 309 -25.78 -0.51 22.31
C THR A 309 -26.79 0.62 22.28
N ASP A 310 -26.49 1.76 22.90
CA ASP A 310 -27.35 2.95 22.97
C ASP A 310 -26.51 4.21 23.26
N PHE A 311 -27.02 5.39 22.89
CA PHE A 311 -26.41 6.69 23.19
C PHE A 311 -27.51 7.76 23.36
N ASP A 312 -27.53 8.41 24.51
CA ASP A 312 -28.40 9.57 24.76
C ASP A 312 -27.68 10.88 24.39
N PRO A 313 -28.10 11.59 23.32
CA PRO A 313 -27.49 12.85 22.90
C PRO A 313 -27.83 14.04 23.81
N ILE A 314 -28.65 13.87 24.85
CA ILE A 314 -28.97 14.91 25.85
C ILE A 314 -28.03 14.82 27.06
N SER A 315 -27.85 13.65 27.66
CA SER A 315 -26.86 13.44 28.75
C SER A 315 -25.43 13.20 28.25
N LYS A 316 -25.26 12.94 26.94
CA LYS A 316 -24.05 12.41 26.29
C LYS A 316 -23.57 11.08 26.88
N ILE A 317 -24.45 10.24 27.42
CA ILE A 317 -24.08 8.92 27.96
C ILE A 317 -24.15 7.85 26.88
N ALA A 318 -23.04 7.13 26.69
CA ALA A 318 -22.91 5.97 25.84
C ALA A 318 -23.01 4.68 26.68
N HIS A 319 -23.78 3.69 26.20
CA HIS A 319 -23.99 2.40 26.87
C HIS A 319 -23.42 1.24 26.06
N PHE A 320 -22.77 0.28 26.72
CA PHE A 320 -22.10 -0.85 26.07
C PHE A 320 -22.74 -2.22 26.39
N ASN A 321 -22.49 -3.18 25.51
CA ASN A 321 -23.03 -4.55 25.56
C ASN A 321 -22.68 -5.38 26.82
N ASP A 322 -21.72 -4.96 27.63
CA ASP A 322 -21.36 -5.58 28.92
C ASP A 322 -22.03 -4.90 30.13
N GLY A 323 -22.83 -3.87 29.91
CA GLY A 323 -23.47 -3.06 30.96
C GLY A 323 -22.61 -1.92 31.51
N SER A 324 -21.38 -1.73 31.01
CA SER A 324 -20.63 -0.50 31.27
C SER A 324 -21.20 0.68 30.49
N HIS A 325 -20.96 1.89 30.99
CA HIS A 325 -21.39 3.14 30.37
C HIS A 325 -20.35 4.24 30.64
N ILE A 326 -20.36 5.29 29.83
CA ILE A 326 -19.42 6.42 29.94
C ILE A 326 -20.08 7.70 29.43
N LYS A 327 -19.72 8.85 30.01
CA LYS A 327 -20.07 10.16 29.44
C LYS A 327 -19.07 10.57 28.36
N ILE A 328 -19.56 10.95 27.19
CA ILE A 328 -18.76 11.57 26.13
C ILE A 328 -18.75 13.09 26.34
N ASN A 329 -17.59 13.74 26.28
CA ASN A 329 -17.52 15.20 26.36
C ASN A 329 -17.71 15.85 24.99
N GLU A 330 -17.04 15.35 23.94
CA GLU A 330 -17.05 15.94 22.60
C GLU A 330 -17.75 15.08 21.53
N LYS A 331 -17.09 14.03 21.00
CA LYS A 331 -17.55 13.33 19.77
C LYS A 331 -17.51 11.81 19.84
N ILE A 332 -18.33 11.18 19.01
CA ILE A 332 -18.31 9.73 18.75
C ILE A 332 -17.96 9.49 17.27
N ILE A 333 -16.89 8.72 17.03
CA ILE A 333 -16.39 8.35 15.70
C ILE A 333 -16.72 6.88 15.46
N ILE A 334 -17.39 6.56 14.35
CA ILE A 334 -17.93 5.23 14.10
C ILE A 334 -17.51 4.70 12.73
N SER A 335 -16.75 3.60 12.71
CA SER A 335 -16.52 2.82 11.50
C SER A 335 -17.83 2.23 10.97
N PRO A 336 -18.11 2.35 9.65
CA PRO A 336 -19.29 1.76 9.03
C PRO A 336 -19.53 0.28 9.37
N THR A 337 -18.47 -0.54 9.49
CA THR A 337 -18.59 -1.98 9.78
C THR A 337 -19.02 -2.28 11.22
N GLN A 338 -18.98 -1.29 12.11
CA GLN A 338 -19.33 -1.39 13.53
C GLN A 338 -20.72 -0.80 13.85
N LEU A 339 -21.46 -0.35 12.83
CA LEU A 339 -22.69 0.45 12.94
C LEU A 339 -23.72 -0.12 13.94
N PRO A 340 -23.99 0.59 15.05
CA PRO A 340 -25.02 0.20 16.00
C PRO A 340 -26.42 0.20 15.38
N LYS A 341 -27.24 -0.80 15.73
CA LYS A 341 -28.57 -1.01 15.13
C LYS A 341 -29.52 0.19 15.26
N PHE A 342 -29.41 0.99 16.32
CA PHE A 342 -30.24 2.17 16.52
C PHE A 342 -29.87 3.32 15.55
N LEU A 343 -28.61 3.38 15.10
CA LEU A 343 -28.11 4.37 14.15
C LEU A 343 -28.29 3.96 12.68
N GLN A 344 -28.83 2.77 12.39
CA GLN A 344 -28.99 2.28 11.02
C GLN A 344 -29.82 3.23 10.15
N SER A 345 -30.89 3.81 10.70
CA SER A 345 -31.72 4.80 10.00
C SER A 345 -30.98 6.11 9.75
N SER A 346 -30.18 6.57 10.72
CA SER A 346 -29.39 7.81 10.65
C SER A 346 -28.27 7.69 9.62
N TYR A 347 -27.53 6.57 9.65
CA TYR A 347 -26.52 6.23 8.64
C TYR A 347 -27.13 6.14 7.23
N ASN A 348 -28.31 5.53 7.07
CA ASN A 348 -28.98 5.42 5.79
C ASN A 348 -29.32 6.79 5.17
N LYS A 349 -29.76 7.78 5.97
CA LYS A 349 -29.96 9.18 5.52
C LYS A 349 -28.63 9.82 5.11
N VAL A 350 -27.61 9.67 5.96
CA VAL A 350 -26.25 10.22 5.76
C VAL A 350 -25.66 9.80 4.40
N VAL A 351 -25.88 8.54 3.99
CA VAL A 351 -25.37 7.99 2.71
C VAL A 351 -26.36 8.05 1.55
N GLU A 352 -27.60 8.52 1.74
CA GLU A 352 -28.67 8.52 0.71
C GLU A 352 -28.25 9.24 -0.56
N ASN A 353 -27.46 10.31 -0.42
CA ASN A 353 -26.97 11.16 -1.50
C ASN A 353 -25.45 11.02 -1.73
N LEU A 354 -24.88 9.85 -1.43
CA LEU A 354 -23.49 9.49 -1.76
C LEU A 354 -23.49 8.38 -2.81
N GLN A 355 -22.73 8.56 -3.89
CA GLN A 355 -22.57 7.52 -4.92
C GLN A 355 -21.82 6.32 -4.32
N PRO A 356 -22.40 5.11 -4.28
CA PRO A 356 -21.68 3.92 -3.87
C PRO A 356 -20.77 3.44 -5.00
N TYR A 357 -19.62 2.91 -4.61
CA TYR A 357 -18.67 2.22 -5.48
C TYR A 357 -18.36 0.85 -4.89
N TYR A 358 -18.19 -0.14 -5.76
CA TYR A 358 -17.86 -1.51 -5.36
C TYR A 358 -16.44 -1.88 -5.80
N VAL A 359 -15.75 -2.63 -4.94
CA VAL A 359 -14.46 -3.25 -5.21
C VAL A 359 -14.63 -4.74 -5.07
N THR A 360 -14.48 -5.49 -6.16
CA THR A 360 -14.53 -6.96 -6.10
C THR A 360 -13.11 -7.45 -5.88
N ARG A 361 -12.92 -8.34 -4.88
CA ARG A 361 -11.62 -8.90 -4.50
C ARG A 361 -11.63 -10.42 -4.60
N LEU A 362 -10.53 -10.98 -5.08
CA LEU A 362 -10.23 -12.42 -5.11
C LEU A 362 -8.83 -12.63 -4.55
N VAL A 363 -8.74 -13.18 -3.34
CA VAL A 363 -7.48 -13.53 -2.70
C VAL A 363 -7.23 -15.03 -2.87
N THR A 364 -6.08 -15.40 -3.45
CA THR A 364 -5.69 -16.80 -3.66
C THR A 364 -4.38 -17.11 -2.97
N VAL A 365 -4.37 -18.07 -2.05
CA VAL A 365 -3.17 -18.57 -1.36
C VAL A 365 -2.67 -19.80 -2.10
N VAL A 366 -1.46 -19.73 -2.67
CA VAL A 366 -0.88 -20.75 -3.56
C VAL A 366 0.36 -21.40 -2.93
N ARG A 367 0.58 -22.70 -3.15
CA ARG A 367 1.77 -23.43 -2.70
C ARG A 367 2.94 -23.32 -3.68
N ARG A 368 3.23 -22.10 -4.10
CA ARG A 368 4.41 -21.74 -4.91
C ARG A 368 4.91 -20.38 -4.42
N ASP A 369 6.22 -20.22 -4.34
CA ASP A 369 6.87 -19.02 -3.78
C ASP A 369 6.85 -17.81 -4.74
N CYS A 370 6.35 -18.01 -5.97
CA CYS A 370 6.16 -17.01 -7.03
C CYS A 370 7.40 -16.13 -7.32
N LYS A 371 8.60 -16.71 -7.21
CA LYS A 371 9.90 -16.04 -7.44
C LYS A 371 10.08 -15.55 -8.87
N GLU A 372 9.42 -16.20 -9.81
CA GLU A 372 9.39 -15.88 -11.24
C GLU A 372 8.94 -14.41 -11.45
N TRP A 373 8.04 -13.93 -10.58
CA TRP A 373 7.54 -12.56 -10.57
C TRP A 373 8.42 -11.58 -9.79
N MET A 374 9.49 -12.00 -9.12
CA MET A 374 10.23 -11.19 -8.14
C MET A 374 11.72 -11.10 -8.47
N SER A 375 12.45 -10.13 -7.88
CA SER A 375 13.88 -9.99 -8.10
C SER A 375 14.71 -10.35 -6.87
N GLY A 376 15.64 -11.29 -7.03
CA GLY A 376 16.64 -11.63 -6.01
C GLY A 376 16.04 -12.10 -4.67
N ASN A 377 16.01 -11.19 -3.69
CA ASN A 377 15.53 -11.43 -2.33
C ASN A 377 14.21 -10.67 -2.01
N GLU A 378 13.56 -10.08 -3.01
CA GLU A 378 12.28 -9.40 -2.82
C GLU A 378 11.16 -10.39 -2.45
N SER A 379 10.15 -9.86 -1.76
CA SER A 379 9.03 -10.62 -1.21
C SER A 379 7.69 -10.35 -1.90
N SER A 380 7.66 -9.41 -2.84
CA SER A 380 6.42 -8.92 -3.43
C SER A 380 6.60 -8.41 -4.85
N ALA A 381 5.52 -8.46 -5.63
CA ALA A 381 5.43 -7.93 -6.98
C ALA A 381 3.99 -7.45 -7.26
N ILE A 382 3.82 -6.61 -8.28
CA ILE A 382 2.52 -6.20 -8.80
C ILE A 382 2.35 -6.70 -10.24
N VAL A 383 1.16 -7.22 -10.54
CA VAL A 383 0.74 -7.59 -11.89
C VAL A 383 -0.51 -6.79 -12.24
N VAL A 384 -0.52 -6.15 -13.41
CA VAL A 384 -1.66 -5.39 -13.91
C VAL A 384 -2.12 -5.94 -15.25
N PHE A 385 -3.44 -6.11 -15.36
CA PHE A 385 -4.16 -6.41 -16.60
C PHE A 385 -4.85 -5.11 -17.05
N PRO A 386 -4.36 -4.41 -18.09
CA PRO A 386 -5.03 -3.25 -18.66
C PRO A 386 -6.49 -3.54 -19.07
N PRO A 387 -7.34 -2.52 -19.26
CA PRO A 387 -8.60 -2.68 -19.98
C PRO A 387 -8.38 -3.38 -21.33
N HIS A 388 -9.34 -4.21 -21.75
CA HIS A 388 -9.34 -4.98 -23.00
C HIS A 388 -8.18 -5.99 -23.16
N SER A 389 -7.39 -6.27 -22.10
CA SER A 389 -6.28 -7.24 -22.15
C SER A 389 -6.70 -8.68 -21.88
N LEU A 390 -7.77 -8.91 -21.11
CA LEU A 390 -8.27 -10.25 -20.79
C LEU A 390 -9.21 -10.79 -21.88
N PRO A 391 -9.29 -12.13 -22.07
CA PRO A 391 -10.26 -12.77 -22.98
C PRO A 391 -11.74 -12.47 -22.69
N THR A 392 -12.03 -11.87 -21.55
CA THR A 392 -13.36 -11.44 -21.09
C THR A 392 -13.72 -10.01 -21.51
N ASP A 393 -12.82 -9.32 -22.20
CA ASP A 393 -12.93 -7.89 -22.57
C ASP A 393 -13.20 -7.03 -21.32
N ASN A 394 -12.26 -7.05 -20.37
CA ASN A 394 -12.39 -6.34 -19.09
C ASN A 394 -12.39 -4.82 -19.31
N GLN A 395 -13.41 -4.12 -18.81
CA GLN A 395 -13.54 -2.66 -19.04
C GLN A 395 -12.71 -1.83 -18.06
N HIS A 396 -12.38 -2.43 -16.90
CA HIS A 396 -11.52 -1.87 -15.87
C HIS A 396 -10.29 -2.75 -15.67
N SER A 397 -9.16 -2.17 -15.25
CA SER A 397 -7.94 -2.93 -15.00
C SER A 397 -8.12 -3.88 -13.80
N VAL A 398 -7.54 -5.08 -13.91
CA VAL A 398 -7.39 -6.00 -12.76
C VAL A 398 -5.98 -5.79 -12.22
N GLN A 399 -5.88 -5.49 -10.92
CA GLN A 399 -4.61 -5.26 -10.25
C GLN A 399 -4.39 -6.36 -9.21
N VAL A 400 -3.19 -6.92 -9.16
CA VAL A 400 -2.83 -8.04 -8.28
C VAL A 400 -1.54 -7.73 -7.53
N ILE A 401 -1.58 -7.76 -6.20
CA ILE A 401 -0.36 -7.80 -5.37
C ILE A 401 -0.02 -9.27 -5.12
N ILE A 402 1.18 -9.69 -5.49
CA ILE A 402 1.74 -10.99 -5.09
C ILE A 402 2.62 -10.75 -3.87
N GLN A 403 2.46 -11.53 -2.80
CA GLN A 403 3.36 -11.56 -1.64
C GLN A 403 3.75 -13.01 -1.30
N ASN A 404 5.04 -13.31 -1.17
CA ASN A 404 5.52 -14.65 -0.79
C ASN A 404 5.91 -14.76 0.69
N GLY A 405 6.30 -15.96 1.13
CA GLY A 405 6.64 -16.26 2.51
C GLY A 405 7.70 -15.35 3.16
N ASN A 406 8.60 -14.74 2.37
CA ASN A 406 9.60 -13.78 2.88
C ASN A 406 8.98 -12.54 3.54
N SER A 407 7.72 -12.21 3.21
CA SER A 407 6.95 -11.13 3.84
C SER A 407 6.30 -11.52 5.17
N GLY A 408 6.31 -12.81 5.53
CA GLY A 408 5.76 -13.32 6.79
C GLY A 408 4.23 -13.41 6.84
N VAL A 409 3.54 -13.09 5.73
CA VAL A 409 2.07 -13.22 5.56
C VAL A 409 1.62 -14.67 5.30
N CYS A 410 2.54 -15.56 4.91
CA CYS A 410 2.33 -16.98 4.70
C CYS A 410 3.64 -17.76 4.94
N PRO A 411 3.64 -19.11 4.96
CA PRO A 411 4.87 -19.89 5.11
C PRO A 411 5.80 -19.81 3.89
N ASP A 412 7.11 -19.93 4.11
CA ASP A 412 8.14 -20.08 3.07
C ASP A 412 7.73 -21.11 1.98
N GLY A 413 7.95 -20.79 0.71
CA GLY A 413 7.57 -21.66 -0.41
C GLY A 413 6.13 -21.48 -0.90
N GLN A 414 5.40 -20.51 -0.34
CA GLN A 414 4.01 -20.18 -0.66
C GLN A 414 3.88 -18.69 -0.96
N ALA A 415 2.78 -18.32 -1.61
CA ALA A 415 2.43 -16.92 -1.87
C ALA A 415 0.93 -16.67 -1.73
N ILE A 416 0.59 -15.40 -1.54
CA ILE A 416 -0.77 -14.88 -1.59
C ILE A 416 -0.86 -13.92 -2.78
N TRP A 417 -1.85 -14.13 -3.63
CA TRP A 417 -2.22 -13.21 -4.70
C TRP A 417 -3.47 -12.47 -4.27
N PHE A 418 -3.38 -11.15 -4.17
CA PHE A 418 -4.46 -10.26 -3.79
C PHE A 418 -4.98 -9.54 -5.04
N SER A 419 -5.89 -10.18 -5.77
CA SER A 419 -6.48 -9.62 -7.00
C SER A 419 -7.68 -8.74 -6.68
N SER A 420 -7.79 -7.58 -7.34
CA SER A 420 -8.94 -6.68 -7.22
C SER A 420 -9.27 -5.96 -8.52
N THR A 421 -10.56 -5.64 -8.70
CA THR A 421 -11.06 -4.78 -9.77
C THR A 421 -12.14 -3.84 -9.25
N VAL A 422 -12.27 -2.70 -9.91
CA VAL A 422 -13.30 -1.66 -9.66
C VAL A 422 -14.42 -1.70 -10.69
N GLU A 423 -14.57 -2.82 -11.40
CA GLU A 423 -15.75 -3.08 -12.22
C GLU A 423 -17.03 -3.10 -11.36
N GLN A 424 -18.04 -2.33 -11.78
CA GLN A 424 -19.29 -2.12 -11.04
C GLN A 424 -20.37 -3.15 -11.41
N ASP A 425 -20.28 -3.80 -12.58
CA ASP A 425 -21.01 -5.05 -12.84
C ASP A 425 -20.33 -6.19 -12.05
N LEU A 426 -20.91 -6.51 -10.88
CA LEU A 426 -20.42 -7.56 -9.98
C LEU A 426 -20.43 -8.97 -10.59
N SER A 427 -21.10 -9.19 -11.73
CA SER A 427 -21.04 -10.45 -12.48
C SER A 427 -19.82 -10.50 -13.40
N ARG A 428 -19.57 -9.42 -14.15
CA ARG A 428 -18.35 -9.21 -14.94
C ARG A 428 -17.11 -9.20 -14.06
N ALA A 429 -17.12 -8.46 -12.95
CA ALA A 429 -15.97 -8.30 -12.05
C ALA A 429 -15.37 -9.63 -11.58
N LYS A 430 -16.21 -10.62 -11.27
CA LYS A 430 -15.79 -11.97 -10.89
C LYS A 430 -15.19 -12.75 -12.06
N VAL A 431 -15.78 -12.61 -13.24
CA VAL A 431 -15.34 -13.27 -14.48
C VAL A 431 -13.99 -12.72 -14.92
N ASP A 432 -13.78 -11.40 -14.81
CA ASP A 432 -12.49 -10.76 -15.05
C ASP A 432 -11.42 -11.19 -14.02
N LEU A 433 -11.77 -11.32 -12.74
CA LEU A 433 -10.85 -11.81 -11.70
C LEU A 433 -10.43 -13.27 -11.87
N GLU A 434 -11.36 -14.17 -12.20
CA GLU A 434 -11.01 -15.57 -12.47
C GLU A 434 -10.25 -15.72 -13.81
N SER A 435 -10.56 -14.91 -14.82
CA SER A 435 -9.80 -14.81 -16.08
C SER A 435 -8.35 -14.37 -15.84
N ALA A 436 -8.13 -13.34 -15.01
CA ALA A 436 -6.80 -12.93 -14.57
C ALA A 436 -6.06 -14.05 -13.81
N PHE A 437 -6.75 -14.75 -12.90
CA PHE A 437 -6.20 -15.91 -12.20
C PHE A 437 -5.77 -17.04 -13.17
N GLU A 438 -6.60 -17.38 -14.17
CA GLU A 438 -6.27 -18.42 -15.16
C GLU A 438 -5.05 -18.05 -16.02
N LYS A 439 -4.87 -16.75 -16.36
CA LYS A 439 -3.65 -16.28 -17.04
C LYS A 439 -2.40 -16.39 -16.16
N MET A 440 -2.48 -16.02 -14.88
CA MET A 440 -1.36 -16.17 -13.93
C MET A 440 -1.02 -17.63 -13.65
N GLU A 441 -2.02 -18.52 -13.50
CA GLU A 441 -1.82 -19.98 -13.38
C GLU A 441 -1.11 -20.52 -14.63
N THR A 442 -1.56 -20.14 -15.83
CA THR A 442 -0.98 -20.59 -17.11
C THR A 442 0.47 -20.15 -17.27
N SER A 443 0.82 -18.90 -16.93
CA SER A 443 2.19 -18.39 -17.03
C SER A 443 3.16 -19.19 -16.16
N LEU A 444 2.85 -19.32 -14.87
CA LEU A 444 3.73 -20.03 -13.92
C LEU A 444 3.93 -21.50 -14.27
N LEU A 445 2.88 -22.18 -14.75
CA LEU A 445 2.96 -23.57 -15.19
C LEU A 445 3.84 -23.73 -16.44
N ARG A 446 3.74 -22.79 -17.40
CA ARG A 446 4.60 -22.72 -18.58
C ARG A 446 6.06 -22.51 -18.18
N GLU A 447 6.37 -21.54 -17.31
CA GLU A 447 7.74 -21.26 -16.85
C GLU A 447 8.40 -22.48 -16.19
N SER A 448 7.69 -23.18 -15.29
CA SER A 448 8.21 -24.44 -14.70
C SER A 448 8.39 -25.56 -15.73
N SER A 449 7.61 -25.57 -16.81
CA SER A 449 7.78 -26.53 -17.91
C SER A 449 9.03 -26.23 -18.74
N GLU A 450 9.31 -24.94 -19.00
CA GLU A 450 10.51 -24.49 -19.69
C GLU A 450 11.77 -24.73 -18.83
N GLU A 451 11.73 -24.51 -17.52
CA GLU A 451 12.83 -24.87 -16.60
C GLU A 451 13.14 -26.38 -16.63
N ILE A 452 12.13 -27.25 -16.46
CA ILE A 452 12.31 -28.71 -16.47
C ILE A 452 12.89 -29.20 -17.82
N VAL A 453 12.45 -28.63 -18.94
CA VAL A 453 13.00 -28.98 -20.27
C VAL A 453 14.44 -28.49 -20.41
N ASN A 454 14.78 -27.31 -19.89
CA ASN A 454 16.14 -26.78 -19.92
C ASN A 454 17.11 -27.58 -19.03
N ASP A 455 16.69 -28.06 -17.85
CA ASP A 455 17.49 -28.95 -17.00
C ASP A 455 17.74 -30.30 -17.70
N ILE A 456 16.70 -30.92 -18.27
CA ILE A 456 16.80 -32.21 -18.98
C ILE A 456 17.70 -32.12 -20.21
N LEU A 457 17.69 -30.99 -20.94
CA LEU A 457 18.52 -30.80 -22.12
C LEU A 457 19.93 -30.26 -21.79
N GLY A 458 20.09 -29.51 -20.70
CA GLY A 458 21.30 -28.78 -20.34
C GLY A 458 22.45 -29.62 -19.78
N ASP A 459 22.14 -30.73 -19.09
CA ASP A 459 23.17 -31.59 -18.44
C ASP A 459 24.02 -32.41 -19.45
N ASN A 460 23.69 -32.34 -20.75
CA ASN A 460 24.43 -32.99 -21.84
C ASN A 460 25.87 -32.47 -22.08
N ASN A 461 26.38 -31.57 -21.24
CA ASN A 461 27.78 -31.12 -21.27
C ASN A 461 28.75 -31.99 -20.45
N ASN A 462 28.28 -33.02 -19.74
CA ASN A 462 29.15 -33.98 -19.06
C ASN A 462 29.42 -35.23 -19.92
N ASN A 463 30.70 -35.51 -20.15
CA ASN A 463 31.15 -36.62 -21.02
C ASN A 463 30.68 -38.00 -20.53
N ASN A 464 29.70 -38.61 -21.21
CA ASN A 464 29.62 -40.06 -21.39
C ASN A 464 28.87 -40.40 -22.69
N ASN A 465 29.45 -41.29 -23.51
CA ASN A 465 28.79 -41.79 -24.70
C ASN A 465 27.69 -42.80 -24.31
N ASN A 466 26.52 -42.73 -24.94
CA ASN A 466 25.86 -43.86 -25.64
C ASN A 466 24.40 -43.53 -26.00
N ASP A 467 24.16 -42.75 -27.07
CA ASP A 467 22.85 -42.76 -27.74
C ASP A 467 22.95 -42.42 -29.24
N PHE A 468 23.62 -43.31 -29.99
CA PHE A 468 23.68 -43.28 -31.45
C PHE A 468 23.37 -44.67 -32.02
N VAL A 469 22.13 -44.86 -32.50
CA VAL A 469 21.70 -46.12 -33.13
C VAL A 469 22.22 -46.20 -34.57
N MET A 470 23.22 -47.06 -34.81
CA MET A 470 23.68 -47.37 -36.17
C MET A 470 22.70 -48.27 -36.91
N ASN A 471 22.27 -47.85 -38.11
CA ASN A 471 21.61 -48.73 -39.07
C ASN A 471 22.63 -49.59 -39.84
N ALA A 472 22.24 -50.84 -40.14
CA ALA A 472 23.12 -51.92 -40.61
C ALA A 472 23.61 -51.82 -42.08
N GLN A 473 23.86 -50.61 -42.60
CA GLN A 473 24.34 -50.37 -43.97
C GLN A 473 25.61 -49.49 -44.07
N GLY A 474 26.25 -49.16 -42.94
CA GLY A 474 27.66 -48.74 -42.90
C GLY A 474 28.01 -47.35 -43.43
N THR A 475 27.03 -46.55 -43.89
CA THR A 475 27.26 -45.15 -44.32
C THR A 475 26.96 -44.17 -43.20
N THR A 476 27.98 -43.44 -42.74
CA THR A 476 27.85 -42.37 -41.73
C THR A 476 27.29 -41.09 -42.35
N THR A 477 25.98 -41.00 -42.45
CA THR A 477 25.26 -39.76 -42.77
C THR A 477 24.55 -39.26 -41.51
N PRO A 478 24.83 -38.05 -41.00
CA PRO A 478 24.10 -37.54 -39.83
C PRO A 478 22.65 -37.26 -40.21
N VAL A 479 21.73 -38.10 -39.73
CA VAL A 479 20.30 -37.86 -39.89
C VAL A 479 19.90 -36.74 -38.94
N LEU A 480 19.72 -35.53 -39.49
CA LEU A 480 18.95 -34.47 -38.85
C LEU A 480 17.52 -34.95 -38.66
N VAL A 481 17.24 -35.56 -37.50
CA VAL A 481 15.88 -35.82 -37.04
C VAL A 481 15.20 -34.45 -36.89
N ASN A 482 14.04 -34.27 -37.53
CA ASN A 482 13.39 -32.96 -37.64
C ASN A 482 12.86 -32.46 -36.30
N SER A 483 13.68 -31.73 -35.53
CA SER A 483 13.31 -31.10 -34.25
C SER A 483 12.06 -30.22 -34.37
N PHE A 484 11.87 -29.59 -35.54
CA PHE A 484 10.68 -28.80 -35.89
C PHE A 484 9.33 -29.56 -35.83
N LYS A 485 9.34 -30.91 -35.84
CA LYS A 485 8.12 -31.72 -35.68
C LYS A 485 7.83 -32.16 -34.23
N LEU A 486 8.76 -32.01 -33.30
CA LEU A 486 8.45 -32.17 -31.87
C LEU A 486 7.84 -30.89 -31.28
N GLY A 487 8.42 -29.72 -31.56
CA GLY A 487 7.88 -28.44 -31.04
C GLY A 487 6.40 -28.23 -31.40
N SER A 488 6.01 -28.50 -32.64
CA SER A 488 4.62 -28.39 -33.12
C SER A 488 3.65 -29.44 -32.56
N SER A 489 4.13 -30.50 -31.92
CA SER A 489 3.30 -31.47 -31.20
C SER A 489 3.29 -31.25 -29.67
N LEU A 490 4.38 -30.72 -29.10
CA LEU A 490 4.46 -30.37 -27.67
C LEU A 490 3.66 -29.12 -27.31
N ILE A 491 3.48 -28.15 -28.23
CA ILE A 491 2.60 -26.98 -28.03
C ILE A 491 1.14 -27.39 -27.72
N ASN A 492 0.71 -28.58 -28.12
CA ASN A 492 -0.62 -29.12 -27.81
C ASN A 492 -0.62 -30.13 -26.63
N PHE A 493 0.50 -30.28 -25.91
CA PHE A 493 0.66 -31.22 -24.80
C PHE A 493 1.12 -30.49 -23.52
N VAL A 494 0.41 -29.43 -23.15
CA VAL A 494 0.48 -28.86 -21.80
C VAL A 494 -0.10 -29.91 -20.83
N PRO A 495 0.67 -30.41 -19.85
CA PRO A 495 0.12 -31.27 -18.79
C PRO A 495 -0.99 -30.52 -18.06
N LYS A 496 -2.07 -31.21 -17.67
CA LYS A 496 -3.15 -30.62 -16.85
C LYS A 496 -2.77 -30.54 -15.36
N ASP A 497 -1.52 -30.17 -15.11
CA ASP A 497 -1.09 -29.74 -13.79
C ASP A 497 -1.85 -28.44 -13.45
N LYS A 498 -2.17 -28.28 -12.17
CA LYS A 498 -2.83 -27.08 -11.64
C LYS A 498 -2.04 -26.58 -10.46
N LEU A 499 -2.07 -25.27 -10.25
CA LEU A 499 -1.40 -24.65 -9.13
C LEU A 499 -2.08 -25.11 -7.83
N GLU A 500 -1.33 -25.73 -6.92
CA GLU A 500 -1.92 -26.18 -5.65
C GLU A 500 -2.28 -24.95 -4.80
N ILE A 501 -3.54 -24.89 -4.37
CA ILE A 501 -4.12 -23.77 -3.62
C ILE A 501 -4.36 -24.21 -2.17
N VAL A 502 -4.01 -23.37 -1.20
CA VAL A 502 -4.39 -23.55 0.20
C VAL A 502 -5.84 -23.09 0.41
N CYS A 503 -6.18 -21.90 -0.10
CA CYS A 503 -7.55 -21.39 -0.15
C CYS A 503 -7.73 -20.27 -1.21
N LYS A 504 -8.96 -20.12 -1.71
CA LYS A 504 -9.46 -18.91 -2.38
C LYS A 504 -10.47 -18.20 -1.48
N LEU A 505 -10.49 -16.87 -1.50
CA LEU A 505 -11.43 -16.00 -0.80
C LEU A 505 -11.92 -14.92 -1.79
N GLY A 506 -13.21 -14.94 -2.13
CA GLY A 506 -13.86 -13.92 -2.95
C GLY A 506 -14.86 -13.10 -2.12
N TYR A 507 -14.95 -11.80 -2.36
CA TYR A 507 -15.92 -10.90 -1.72
C TYR A 507 -16.03 -9.56 -2.48
N VAL A 508 -17.09 -8.81 -2.20
CA VAL A 508 -17.25 -7.43 -2.67
C VAL A 508 -17.26 -6.48 -1.47
N GLU A 509 -16.43 -5.45 -1.54
CA GLU A 509 -16.36 -4.32 -0.61
C GLU A 509 -17.14 -3.14 -1.20
N LYS A 510 -17.90 -2.43 -0.36
CA LYS A 510 -18.65 -1.21 -0.73
C LYS A 510 -18.01 -0.01 -0.07
N THR A 511 -17.64 0.99 -0.86
CA THR A 511 -17.17 2.31 -0.38
C THR A 511 -17.98 3.44 -1.02
N PHE A 512 -17.78 4.66 -0.52
CA PHE A 512 -18.28 5.90 -1.11
C PHE A 512 -17.15 6.76 -1.70
N ILE A 513 -15.89 6.34 -1.52
CA ILE A 513 -14.71 6.95 -2.15
C ILE A 513 -14.70 6.56 -3.64
N ASN A 514 -14.63 7.55 -4.52
CA ASN A 514 -14.53 7.33 -5.97
C ASN A 514 -13.18 6.65 -6.33
N PRO A 515 -13.18 5.52 -7.08
CA PRO A 515 -11.97 4.86 -7.54
C PRO A 515 -10.99 5.71 -8.35
N ASP A 516 -11.44 6.78 -9.00
CA ASP A 516 -10.56 7.68 -9.74
C ASP A 516 -9.82 8.69 -8.82
N LEU A 517 -9.33 8.26 -7.64
CA LEU A 517 -8.55 9.15 -6.77
C LEU A 517 -7.28 9.61 -7.48
N SER A 518 -7.03 10.91 -7.41
CA SER A 518 -5.67 11.43 -7.37
C SER A 518 -5.24 11.52 -5.91
N ASN A 519 -3.94 11.62 -5.64
CA ASN A 519 -3.43 11.83 -4.28
C ASN A 519 -4.08 13.05 -3.60
N ILE A 520 -4.46 14.05 -4.42
CA ILE A 520 -5.33 15.15 -4.03
C ILE A 520 -6.78 14.65 -3.95
N PHE A 521 -7.10 13.84 -2.94
CA PHE A 521 -8.49 13.61 -2.57
C PHE A 521 -9.02 14.94 -2.00
N LYS A 522 -10.02 15.54 -2.64
CA LYS A 522 -10.71 16.73 -2.11
C LYS A 522 -12.07 16.32 -1.53
N PRO A 523 -12.14 15.96 -0.24
CA PRO A 523 -13.37 15.52 0.40
C PRO A 523 -14.33 16.69 0.63
N THR A 524 -15.63 16.46 0.41
CA THR A 524 -16.71 17.47 0.49
C THR A 524 -18.01 16.84 0.98
N LYS A 525 -19.02 17.67 1.28
CA LYS A 525 -20.39 17.21 1.63
C LYS A 525 -21.11 16.41 0.53
N THR A 526 -20.59 16.36 -0.70
CA THR A 526 -21.19 15.60 -1.81
C THR A 526 -20.47 14.30 -2.17
N ASN A 527 -19.20 14.13 -1.81
CA ASN A 527 -18.40 12.95 -2.17
C ASN A 527 -17.83 12.16 -0.98
N ASN A 528 -18.03 12.62 0.27
CA ASN A 528 -17.43 12.00 1.44
C ASN A 528 -18.42 11.96 2.63
N ILE A 529 -18.44 10.83 3.35
CA ILE A 529 -19.29 10.62 4.54
C ILE A 529 -18.81 11.42 5.76
N VAL A 530 -17.50 11.69 5.88
CA VAL A 530 -16.86 12.42 6.98
C VAL A 530 -17.42 13.84 7.13
N TYR A 531 -17.96 14.44 6.06
CA TYR A 531 -18.56 15.78 6.09
C TYR A 531 -20.10 15.77 6.17
N LYS A 532 -20.74 14.61 6.34
CA LYS A 532 -22.18 14.50 6.60
C LYS A 532 -22.50 14.72 8.07
N ASP A 533 -23.70 15.21 8.36
CA ASP A 533 -24.15 15.58 9.69
C ASP A 533 -25.22 14.60 10.19
N VAL A 534 -25.16 14.24 11.47
CA VAL A 534 -26.07 13.29 12.11
C VAL A 534 -27.04 14.07 13.01
N GLU A 535 -28.06 14.65 12.36
CA GLU A 535 -29.00 15.61 12.96
C GLU A 535 -29.71 15.04 14.21
N ASP A 536 -30.07 13.75 14.17
CA ASP A 536 -30.74 13.03 15.26
C ASP A 536 -29.83 12.69 16.45
N ALA A 537 -28.52 12.94 16.32
CA ALA A 537 -27.53 12.83 17.38
C ALA A 537 -26.82 14.18 17.65
N ASN A 538 -27.49 15.32 17.43
CA ASN A 538 -26.96 16.67 17.65
C ASN A 538 -25.63 16.98 16.91
N ASN A 539 -25.31 16.24 15.84
CA ASN A 539 -24.01 16.28 15.14
C ASN A 539 -22.80 15.90 16.02
N GLU A 540 -23.04 15.07 17.04
CA GLU A 540 -21.99 14.49 17.91
C GLU A 540 -21.34 13.25 17.31
N ILE A 541 -22.00 12.63 16.32
CA ILE A 541 -21.54 11.41 15.64
C ILE A 541 -20.92 11.77 14.29
N ILE A 542 -19.74 11.20 14.01
CA ILE A 542 -19.06 11.24 12.71
C ILE A 542 -18.85 9.80 12.25
N PHE A 543 -19.24 9.49 11.02
CA PHE A 543 -18.89 8.21 10.39
C PHE A 543 -17.60 8.35 9.58
N THR A 544 -16.74 7.34 9.64
CA THR A 544 -15.52 7.25 8.81
C THR A 544 -15.84 6.63 7.44
N ASN A 545 -14.87 6.65 6.52
CA ASN A 545 -15.04 5.98 5.23
C ASN A 545 -14.72 4.48 5.32
N MET A 546 -15.42 3.69 4.50
CA MET A 546 -14.87 2.39 4.09
C MET A 546 -13.63 2.62 3.21
N PRO A 547 -12.62 1.74 3.25
CA PRO A 547 -11.36 1.96 2.55
C PRO A 547 -11.53 2.28 1.07
N SER A 548 -10.59 3.07 0.54
CA SER A 548 -10.52 3.37 -0.88
C SER A 548 -10.13 2.12 -1.68
N SER A 549 -10.63 2.02 -2.91
CA SER A 549 -10.22 1.00 -3.87
C SER A 549 -8.74 1.05 -4.25
N GLU A 550 -8.04 2.12 -3.85
CA GLU A 550 -6.64 2.33 -4.20
C GLU A 550 -5.75 1.17 -3.78
N LEU A 551 -4.84 0.79 -4.69
CA LEU A 551 -3.77 -0.15 -4.36
C LEU A 551 -2.80 0.45 -3.33
N SER A 552 -2.77 1.78 -3.18
CA SER A 552 -1.97 2.53 -2.21
C SER A 552 -2.77 3.04 -1.01
N TYR A 553 -2.06 3.64 -0.05
CA TYR A 553 -2.64 4.34 1.11
C TYR A 553 -3.05 5.80 0.82
N ASP A 554 -3.09 6.23 -0.45
CA ASP A 554 -3.35 7.64 -0.79
C ASP A 554 -4.77 8.07 -0.40
N GLY A 555 -4.92 9.35 -0.02
CA GLY A 555 -6.16 9.95 0.50
C GLY A 555 -6.47 9.62 1.98
N ILE A 556 -5.85 8.60 2.57
CA ILE A 556 -6.15 8.19 3.96
C ILE A 556 -5.76 9.26 4.98
N ILE A 557 -4.60 9.91 4.81
CA ILE A 557 -4.17 10.99 5.71
C ILE A 557 -5.07 12.22 5.56
N THR A 558 -5.53 12.51 4.34
CA THR A 558 -6.50 13.59 4.09
C THR A 558 -7.82 13.32 4.81
N ASP A 559 -8.37 12.11 4.72
CA ASP A 559 -9.58 11.70 5.45
C ASP A 559 -9.41 11.83 6.96
N VAL A 560 -8.29 11.37 7.52
CA VAL A 560 -8.06 11.46 8.97
C VAL A 560 -7.88 12.90 9.42
N LYS A 561 -7.19 13.75 8.65
CA LYS A 561 -7.14 15.20 8.90
C LYS A 561 -8.53 15.85 8.83
N SER A 562 -9.38 15.44 7.88
CA SER A 562 -10.77 15.90 7.79
C SER A 562 -11.61 15.51 9.02
N ILE A 563 -11.44 14.30 9.57
CA ILE A 563 -12.12 13.89 10.81
C ILE A 563 -11.55 14.68 12.00
N TYR A 564 -10.22 14.81 12.09
CA TYR A 564 -9.52 15.55 13.15
C TYR A 564 -10.00 17.00 13.23
N GLN A 565 -10.04 17.70 12.09
CA GLN A 565 -10.54 19.09 12.00
C GLN A 565 -11.99 19.23 12.44
N ARG A 566 -12.84 18.21 12.27
CA ARG A 566 -14.22 18.21 12.79
C ARG A 566 -14.32 18.04 14.31
N ILE A 567 -13.24 17.65 14.98
CA ILE A 567 -13.14 17.51 16.44
C ILE A 567 -12.47 18.73 17.05
N THR A 568 -11.27 19.11 16.56
CA THR A 568 -10.44 20.17 17.16
C THR A 568 -10.66 21.55 16.56
N GLY A 569 -11.24 21.63 15.36
CA GLY A 569 -11.40 22.87 14.58
C GLY A 569 -10.24 23.20 13.64
N THR A 570 -9.07 22.59 13.82
CA THR A 570 -7.88 22.81 12.96
C THR A 570 -7.12 21.51 12.64
N THR A 571 -6.01 21.60 11.92
CA THR A 571 -5.09 20.47 11.64
C THR A 571 -3.63 20.77 11.93
N ASP A 572 -3.34 21.93 12.52
CA ASP A 572 -1.97 22.43 12.72
C ASP A 572 -1.22 21.57 13.74
N ASP A 573 -1.93 21.15 14.78
CA ASP A 573 -1.52 20.25 15.86
C ASP A 573 -1.53 18.75 15.48
N PHE A 574 -1.88 18.40 14.23
CA PHE A 574 -2.02 16.99 13.81
C PHE A 574 -0.67 16.25 13.83
N PHE A 575 -0.45 15.47 14.88
CA PHE A 575 0.85 14.90 15.23
C PHE A 575 1.98 15.95 15.29
N ASP A 576 1.69 17.16 15.75
CA ASP A 576 2.72 18.12 16.16
C ASP A 576 3.12 17.83 17.60
N VAL A 577 4.14 16.98 17.73
CA VAL A 577 4.57 16.36 18.99
C VAL A 577 6.08 16.43 19.02
N ASP A 578 6.63 17.11 20.03
CA ASP A 578 8.04 17.00 20.37
C ASP A 578 8.29 15.62 21.01
N PHE A 579 9.32 14.94 20.54
CA PHE A 579 9.76 13.64 21.05
C PHE A 579 11.27 13.60 21.37
N GLU A 580 11.97 14.75 21.44
CA GLU A 580 13.44 14.81 21.61
C GLU A 580 13.91 14.05 22.86
N ASP A 581 13.22 14.20 24.00
CA ASP A 581 13.49 13.51 25.27
C ASP A 581 13.60 11.97 25.14
N GLU A 582 12.89 11.35 24.20
CA GLU A 582 12.88 9.89 23.98
C GLU A 582 14.06 9.39 23.12
N GLU A 583 14.64 10.25 22.28
CA GLU A 583 15.57 9.80 21.24
C GLU A 583 16.91 9.34 21.84
N ASP A 584 17.32 10.05 22.90
CA ASP A 584 18.54 9.83 23.65
C ASP A 584 18.54 8.51 24.46
N GLU A 585 17.37 7.94 24.80
CA GLU A 585 17.29 6.58 25.36
C GLU A 585 17.28 5.48 24.29
N TYR A 586 16.63 5.68 23.15
CA TYR A 586 16.43 4.60 22.16
C TYR A 586 17.74 4.18 21.48
N ASP A 587 18.56 5.16 21.08
CA ASP A 587 19.82 4.90 20.39
C ASP A 587 20.90 4.34 21.32
N ARG A 588 20.96 4.81 22.57
CA ARG A 588 21.85 4.21 23.60
C ARG A 588 21.54 2.73 23.83
N ASN A 589 20.29 2.30 23.69
CA ASN A 589 19.86 0.92 23.91
C ASN A 589 19.96 0.01 22.67
N ASN A 590 19.99 0.56 21.45
CA ASN A 590 20.00 -0.22 20.20
C ASN A 590 21.32 -0.17 19.41
N GLN A 591 22.31 0.64 19.81
CA GLN A 591 23.64 0.58 19.17
C GLN A 591 24.27 -0.83 19.30
N PRO A 592 24.71 -1.46 18.18
CA PRO A 592 25.37 -2.75 18.23
C PRO A 592 26.76 -2.60 18.89
N VAL A 593 27.02 -3.39 19.93
CA VAL A 593 28.29 -3.32 20.70
C VAL A 593 29.48 -3.85 19.86
N VAL A 594 30.10 -2.96 19.10
CA VAL A 594 31.29 -3.25 18.29
C VAL A 594 32.51 -3.45 19.20
N GLN A 595 32.97 -4.69 19.35
CA GLN A 595 34.23 -4.97 20.05
C GLN A 595 35.43 -4.45 19.25
N PRO A 596 36.32 -3.62 19.83
CA PRO A 596 37.47 -3.11 19.12
C PRO A 596 38.51 -4.21 18.88
N LYS A 597 38.88 -4.44 17.61
CA LYS A 597 40.01 -5.30 17.22
C LYS A 597 41.04 -4.53 16.40
N ARG A 598 42.30 -4.94 16.60
CA ARG A 598 43.51 -4.16 16.29
C ARG A 598 43.73 -3.91 14.81
N SER A 599 44.42 -2.80 14.52
CA SER A 599 44.91 -2.42 13.20
C SER A 599 46.01 -3.34 12.66
N SER A 600 45.96 -3.58 11.36
CA SER A 600 47.09 -4.01 10.53
C SER A 600 46.98 -3.31 9.17
N VAL A 601 48.06 -2.65 8.76
CA VAL A 601 48.13 -1.81 7.54
C VAL A 601 48.69 -2.64 6.37
N VAL A 602 48.60 -2.09 5.14
CA VAL A 602 48.98 -2.65 3.82
C VAL A 602 47.88 -3.53 3.21
N GLY A 603 47.33 -3.26 2.01
CA GLY A 603 47.43 -2.07 1.15
C GLY A 603 47.69 -2.40 -0.33
N GLY A 604 46.93 -1.77 -1.25
CA GLY A 604 47.28 -1.73 -2.67
C GLY A 604 46.11 -1.70 -3.67
N ILE A 605 46.34 -0.95 -4.76
CA ILE A 605 45.68 -1.00 -6.08
C ILE A 605 44.34 -0.26 -6.20
N VAL A 606 44.16 0.37 -7.37
CA VAL A 606 43.16 1.40 -7.68
C VAL A 606 42.26 0.95 -8.84
N GLY A 607 40.97 1.24 -8.70
CA GLY A 607 39.94 1.13 -9.74
C GLY A 607 38.56 1.26 -9.08
N GLY A 608 37.60 2.03 -9.59
CA GLY A 608 37.59 2.73 -10.88
C GLY A 608 36.18 2.68 -11.46
N GLY A 609 35.21 3.36 -10.82
CA GLY A 609 33.82 3.33 -11.20
C GLY A 609 33.05 4.51 -10.60
N SER A 610 32.55 5.40 -11.47
CA SER A 610 31.70 6.52 -11.07
C SER A 610 30.28 6.02 -10.82
N ILE A 611 29.71 6.36 -9.66
CA ILE A 611 28.28 6.18 -9.39
C ILE A 611 27.69 7.58 -9.22
N THR A 612 26.91 8.00 -10.21
CA THR A 612 26.12 9.24 -10.19
C THR A 612 24.67 8.91 -10.54
N SER A 613 23.91 8.50 -9.52
CA SER A 613 22.45 8.40 -9.54
C SER A 613 21.80 9.79 -9.36
N LEU A 614 20.48 9.86 -9.16
CA LEU A 614 19.70 11.09 -9.34
C LEU A 614 20.02 12.24 -8.35
N THR A 615 20.75 12.01 -7.26
CA THR A 615 21.19 13.05 -6.30
C THR A 615 21.87 14.23 -6.99
N ALA A 616 22.77 13.95 -7.93
CA ALA A 616 23.51 14.96 -8.68
C ALA A 616 22.66 15.83 -9.64
N LEU A 617 21.35 15.57 -9.76
CA LEU A 617 20.38 16.42 -10.46
C LEU A 617 19.52 17.27 -9.51
N ARG A 618 19.51 16.97 -8.19
CA ARG A 618 18.92 17.84 -7.16
C ARG A 618 19.92 18.87 -6.64
N GLU A 619 21.19 18.46 -6.47
CA GLU A 619 22.25 19.31 -5.90
C GLU A 619 22.53 20.58 -6.73
N GLN A 620 22.38 20.54 -8.06
CA GLN A 620 22.64 21.69 -8.94
C GLN A 620 21.62 22.84 -8.86
N HIS A 621 20.55 22.72 -8.06
CA HIS A 621 19.53 23.76 -7.93
C HIS A 621 19.55 24.55 -6.60
N ASN A 622 20.35 24.12 -5.62
CA ASN A 622 20.48 24.80 -4.32
C ASN A 622 21.76 25.67 -4.18
N GLU A 623 22.66 25.67 -5.18
CA GLU A 623 23.89 26.47 -5.18
C GLU A 623 23.92 27.48 -6.36
N ASN A 624 23.06 28.50 -6.33
CA ASN A 624 23.18 29.69 -7.21
C ASN A 624 22.33 30.86 -6.69
N ASN A 625 22.80 31.58 -5.65
CA ASN A 625 22.14 32.82 -5.21
C ASN A 625 23.07 33.84 -4.49
N HIS A 626 24.34 33.94 -4.92
CA HIS A 626 25.27 35.01 -4.49
C HIS A 626 26.37 35.30 -5.53
N SER A 627 26.24 36.38 -6.30
CA SER A 627 27.36 37.24 -6.74
C SER A 627 26.84 38.45 -7.51
N ASP A 628 27.34 39.64 -7.18
CA ASP A 628 27.00 40.91 -7.84
C ASP A 628 27.40 40.96 -9.32
N ASN A 629 26.77 41.84 -10.10
CA ASN A 629 27.46 42.97 -10.74
C ASN A 629 26.44 43.98 -11.31
N ALA A 630 26.81 45.27 -11.34
CA ALA A 630 25.97 46.40 -11.74
C ALA A 630 26.37 47.01 -13.10
N ILE A 631 25.58 48.00 -13.56
CA ILE A 631 25.71 48.99 -14.68
C ILE A 631 24.30 49.15 -15.30
N ASP A 632 23.59 50.25 -15.04
CA ASP A 632 23.58 51.54 -15.81
C ASP A 632 23.23 51.34 -17.30
N SER A 633 22.30 52.07 -17.93
CA SER A 633 21.31 53.10 -17.51
C SER A 633 20.23 53.22 -18.65
N ASP A 634 19.30 54.18 -18.81
CA ASP A 634 18.94 55.51 -18.25
C ASP A 634 17.45 55.83 -18.67
N GLU A 635 16.81 56.87 -18.09
CA GLU A 635 15.67 57.69 -18.62
C GLU A 635 14.28 57.02 -18.93
N ASP A 636 13.08 57.61 -18.71
CA ASP A 636 12.63 58.78 -17.91
C ASP A 636 11.06 58.88 -17.81
N GLU A 637 10.54 59.74 -16.89
CA GLU A 637 9.17 60.37 -16.82
C GLU A 637 7.89 59.47 -16.69
N ASP A 638 6.73 59.86 -16.12
CA ASP A 638 6.28 60.69 -14.96
C ASP A 638 4.72 60.50 -14.83
N GLU A 639 3.89 60.89 -13.84
CA GLU A 639 3.96 61.64 -12.55
C GLU A 639 2.82 61.08 -11.60
N ASP A 640 2.49 61.75 -10.48
CA ASP A 640 1.31 61.62 -9.57
C ASP A 640 1.11 60.33 -8.68
N ILE A 641 1.06 60.31 -7.32
CA ILE A 641 0.57 61.22 -6.23
C ILE A 641 -0.98 61.12 -6.03
N ASN A 642 -1.59 60.81 -4.86
CA ASN A 642 -1.17 60.52 -3.46
C ASN A 642 -2.20 59.49 -2.82
N ASP A 643 -2.40 59.21 -1.51
CA ASP A 643 -2.01 59.81 -0.20
C ASP A 643 -2.18 58.80 0.98
N MET A 644 -1.70 59.19 2.18
CA MET A 644 -2.00 58.77 3.58
C MET A 644 -2.06 57.27 4.02
N ASN A 645 -1.01 56.85 4.74
CA ASN A 645 -0.95 56.50 6.19
C ASN A 645 -2.11 55.70 6.86
N ASP A 646 -1.88 54.76 7.78
CA ASP A 646 -1.09 54.97 9.02
C ASP A 646 -0.57 53.66 9.70
N MET A 647 0.57 53.80 10.40
CA MET A 647 1.06 53.05 11.59
C MET A 647 1.13 51.50 11.69
N ASN A 648 2.37 51.01 11.82
CA ASN A 648 2.94 50.21 12.94
C ASN A 648 2.33 48.83 13.35
N ASP A 649 3.09 47.84 13.85
CA ASP A 649 4.48 47.78 14.37
C ASP A 649 5.27 46.56 13.82
N ASN A 650 6.59 46.51 14.07
CA ASN A 650 7.47 45.37 13.75
C ASN A 650 7.76 44.54 15.01
N GLU A 651 7.68 43.21 14.92
CA GLU A 651 8.50 42.29 15.73
C GLU A 651 9.10 41.21 14.81
N GLU A 652 10.41 40.99 14.92
CA GLU A 652 11.17 39.98 14.17
C GLU A 652 11.40 38.77 15.09
N GLU A 653 10.99 37.56 14.68
CA GLU A 653 11.36 36.30 15.35
C GLU A 653 11.99 35.31 14.35
N ASP A 654 13.10 34.70 14.76
CA ASP A 654 13.90 33.77 13.94
C ASP A 654 13.27 32.36 13.89
N ASP A 655 12.66 31.96 12.77
CA ASP A 655 12.22 30.56 12.58
C ASP A 655 13.43 29.62 12.33
N HIS A 656 13.67 28.73 13.28
CA HIS A 656 14.76 27.77 13.24
C HIS A 656 14.49 26.58 12.29
N GLY A 657 14.75 26.81 11.00
CA GLY A 657 15.32 25.77 10.14
C GLY A 657 14.44 24.56 9.83
N ARG A 658 13.15 24.77 9.54
CA ARG A 658 12.28 23.73 8.97
C ARG A 658 12.92 23.09 7.73
N GLY A 659 13.15 21.78 7.79
CA GLY A 659 13.50 20.98 6.61
C GLY A 659 12.38 21.00 5.56
N PRO A 660 12.69 20.81 4.26
CA PRO A 660 11.70 20.95 3.20
C PRO A 660 10.56 19.95 3.35
N GLU A 661 9.33 20.44 3.43
CA GLU A 661 8.15 19.56 3.47
C GLU A 661 8.06 18.70 2.21
N PRO A 662 7.63 17.43 2.33
CA PRO A 662 7.61 16.48 1.21
C PRO A 662 6.42 16.72 0.26
N PHE A 663 6.45 17.83 -0.49
CA PHE A 663 5.53 18.18 -1.58
C PHE A 663 4.04 18.18 -1.16
N GLY A 664 3.62 19.23 -0.46
CA GLY A 664 2.21 19.51 -0.19
C GLY A 664 1.36 19.55 -1.47
N ALA A 665 0.06 19.29 -1.32
CA ALA A 665 -0.86 19.10 -2.46
C ALA A 665 -0.90 20.29 -3.45
N ASP A 666 -0.58 21.50 -2.96
CA ASP A 666 -0.62 22.76 -3.70
C ASP A 666 0.41 22.81 -4.86
N GLU A 667 1.56 22.15 -4.71
CA GLU A 667 2.51 21.99 -5.82
C GLU A 667 1.94 21.11 -6.95
N MET A 668 1.05 20.17 -6.63
CA MET A 668 0.40 19.29 -7.61
C MET A 668 -0.88 19.90 -8.23
N GLU A 669 -1.29 21.12 -7.83
CA GLU A 669 -2.46 21.77 -8.44
C GLU A 669 -2.21 22.25 -9.87
N LEU A 670 -3.04 21.74 -10.78
CA LEU A 670 -3.23 22.17 -12.17
C LEU A 670 -4.50 23.01 -12.32
#